data_AF-A0AAV5AIS0-F1
#
_entry.id   AF-A0AAV5AIS0-F1
#
_cell.length_a   1.000
_cell.length_b   1.000
_cell.length_c   1.000
_cell.angle_alpha   90.00
_cell.angle_beta   90.00
_cell.angle_gamma   90.00
#
_symmetry.space_group_name_H-M   'P 1'
#
loop_
_entity.id
_entity.type
_entity.pdbx_description
1 polymer ?
#
loop_
_entity_poly.entity_id
_entity_poly.type
_entity_poly.pdbx_seq_one_letter_code
_entity_poly.pdbx_strand_id
1 'polypeptide(L)'
;MDFIPLRIHLSNFLNDLSSQTVNLDGTSLSLSSLVAVARHKATTTIIESTRQNVQASRDVLLEKLEADISIYGVSTGFGGSASTRTRDHLGLGLALFQMQHCGVIPTASDHLTFMSMPESWVRAAILVRINSLVRGHSGVRWELPVALQQLLTENIIPLVPLRGSISASGDLSPLSYVAGSIMGNPSIKVYDTCSQTGQRVLVSSPVALANHNILPLVIQAKEHLGLLNGTAFSAAVASLALYDTVQLAFLTQVCTAMATEALLGSRGSFLPFVNDVARPHPGQIDVARTILALLTDSQLARTPQCDTRVQEDKGTLKQDRYALRTSPQFIGPQIEDIHSALMTVTNAMEKTRLALHHLGKILFAQATEMMNPDTNKGLPPSLAATDPSLNFHCKGVEISLAAYISELGFLANPVSTHIQSAEMHNQAIKSDPIINFTALDLRALQYNLVEGFRDIIEGATARYFWTKEPLSPVEYRRCERSKLTLTESGIGTGKGAESRDSDLISPHERGPRFAPDIPCASLVIPGTTERLQERRLQEGETGKEAFRSPQTPALAFFEEQISDVNVNVESNNISDLSDSTLSDDEYLASSRSSVTSMESITGDVLSAPDDTLIRELKTIFIETFWSNTTMDAEEQVRTAVDSVVNRLLREAFQNSDSFDFSVLRTVLPEYRASLEKDCLNLVRRERKHFLTSPMGELPTPALLGLGSRRIYTFVRKELGIRMHGVENLVLFEGGLNSQGPTTGESISLIYGVRNFLVKRIHVLT
;
A
#
# COMPACT_ATOMS: atom_id res chain seq x y z
N MET A 1 -6.79 14.37 -27.59
CA MET A 1 -6.26 13.02 -27.35
C MET A 1 -7.22 12.34 -26.41
N ASP A 2 -7.60 11.11 -26.72
CA ASP A 2 -8.52 10.33 -25.88
C ASP A 2 -7.82 9.93 -24.57
N PHE A 3 -8.57 9.93 -23.47
CA PHE A 3 -8.08 9.49 -22.16
C PHE A 3 -7.80 7.98 -22.19
N ILE A 4 -6.59 7.57 -21.83
CA ILE A 4 -6.20 6.17 -21.74
C ILE A 4 -6.37 5.69 -20.28
N PRO A 5 -7.20 4.68 -20.03
CA PRO A 5 -7.32 4.04 -18.73
C PRO A 5 -5.98 3.63 -18.10
N LEU A 6 -5.84 3.81 -16.79
CA LEU A 6 -4.61 3.50 -16.07
C LEU A 6 -4.20 2.02 -16.22
N ARG A 7 -5.18 1.12 -16.25
CA ARG A 7 -4.93 -0.32 -16.46
C ARG A 7 -4.27 -0.61 -17.80
N ILE A 8 -4.56 0.15 -18.86
CA ILE A 8 -3.95 -0.06 -20.18
C ILE A 8 -2.48 0.37 -20.15
N HIS A 9 -2.14 1.46 -19.46
CA HIS A 9 -0.74 1.83 -19.23
C HIS A 9 0.03 0.70 -18.52
N LEU A 10 -0.57 0.08 -17.50
CA LEU A 10 0.01 -1.08 -16.82
C LEU A 10 0.18 -2.30 -17.75
N SER A 11 -0.81 -2.62 -18.60
CA SER A 11 -0.69 -3.69 -19.60
C SER A 11 0.52 -3.47 -20.50
N ASN A 12 0.61 -2.27 -21.07
CA ASN A 12 1.67 -1.90 -21.99
C ASN A 12 3.03 -1.98 -21.29
N PHE A 13 3.10 -1.54 -20.03
CA PHE A 13 4.33 -1.64 -19.26
C PHE A 13 4.79 -3.07 -19.06
N LEU A 14 3.88 -3.98 -18.71
CA LEU A 14 4.23 -5.38 -18.46
C LEU A 14 4.61 -6.11 -19.74
N ASN A 15 3.94 -5.82 -20.85
CA ASN A 15 4.26 -6.37 -22.16
C ASN A 15 5.66 -5.92 -22.60
N ASP A 16 5.95 -4.63 -22.51
CA ASP A 16 7.24 -4.07 -22.92
C ASP A 16 8.39 -4.55 -22.02
N LEU A 17 8.15 -4.73 -20.71
CA LEU A 17 9.13 -5.29 -19.78
C LEU A 17 9.49 -6.76 -20.07
N SER A 18 8.69 -7.47 -20.85
CA SER A 18 9.00 -8.84 -21.28
C SER A 18 10.01 -8.89 -22.42
N SER A 19 10.25 -7.77 -23.11
CA SER A 19 11.26 -7.69 -24.16
C SER A 19 12.66 -7.74 -23.58
N GLN A 20 13.49 -8.66 -24.09
CA GLN A 20 14.91 -8.75 -23.72
C GLN A 20 15.76 -7.68 -24.41
N THR A 21 15.25 -7.05 -25.48
CA THR A 21 16.01 -6.08 -26.28
C THR A 21 15.20 -4.81 -26.54
N VAL A 22 15.82 -3.66 -26.28
CA VAL A 22 15.26 -2.33 -26.51
C VAL A 22 15.95 -1.68 -27.71
N ASN A 23 15.17 -1.40 -28.75
CA ASN A 23 15.65 -0.76 -29.97
C ASN A 23 15.61 0.77 -29.84
N LEU A 24 16.69 1.44 -30.25
CA LEU A 24 16.84 2.90 -30.19
C LEU A 24 16.86 3.46 -31.61
N ASP A 25 15.75 4.10 -31.99
CA ASP A 25 15.56 4.76 -33.29
C ASP A 25 15.47 6.30 -33.18
N GLY A 26 15.47 6.83 -31.95
CA GLY A 26 15.37 8.26 -31.66
C GLY A 26 13.96 8.80 -31.48
N THR A 27 12.93 7.97 -31.63
CA THR A 27 11.52 8.38 -31.64
C THR A 27 10.58 7.46 -30.86
N SER A 28 10.87 6.16 -30.75
CA SER A 28 9.94 5.15 -30.23
C SER A 28 10.18 4.74 -28.77
N LEU A 29 11.20 5.30 -28.10
CA LEU A 29 11.58 4.91 -26.73
C LEU A 29 10.42 5.11 -25.74
N SER A 30 9.89 3.99 -25.22
CA SER A 30 8.80 3.97 -24.25
C SER A 30 9.30 4.02 -22.79
N LEU A 31 8.40 4.40 -21.88
CA LEU A 31 8.67 4.47 -20.44
C LEU A 31 9.09 3.11 -19.86
N SER A 32 8.41 2.06 -20.28
CA SER A 32 8.65 0.67 -19.92
C SER A 32 9.98 0.16 -20.46
N SER A 33 10.33 0.49 -21.70
CA SER A 33 11.65 0.19 -22.27
C SER A 33 12.76 0.85 -21.45
N LEU A 34 12.55 2.10 -21.03
CA LEU A 34 13.48 2.81 -20.15
C LEU A 34 13.64 2.11 -18.80
N VAL A 35 12.55 1.65 -18.18
CA VAL A 35 12.59 0.89 -16.92
C VAL A 35 13.27 -0.47 -17.10
N ALA A 36 13.01 -1.17 -18.21
CA ALA A 36 13.63 -2.45 -18.55
C ALA A 36 15.17 -2.34 -18.56
N VAL A 37 15.72 -1.31 -19.20
CA VAL A 37 17.16 -1.07 -19.21
C VAL A 37 17.66 -0.60 -17.84
N ALA A 38 16.97 0.37 -17.23
CA ALA A 38 17.42 1.02 -16.01
C ALA A 38 17.45 0.10 -14.77
N ARG A 39 16.43 -0.75 -14.63
CA ARG A 39 16.23 -1.62 -13.46
C ARG A 39 16.49 -3.10 -13.74
N HIS A 40 16.20 -3.56 -14.96
CA HIS A 40 16.31 -4.98 -15.32
C HIS A 40 17.47 -5.28 -16.28
N LYS A 41 18.28 -4.26 -16.62
CA LYS A 41 19.48 -4.41 -17.47
C LYS A 41 19.17 -5.05 -18.84
N ALA A 42 17.99 -4.79 -19.40
CA ALA A 42 17.63 -5.24 -20.74
C ALA A 42 18.67 -4.76 -21.77
N THR A 43 18.96 -5.59 -22.77
CA THR A 43 19.95 -5.28 -23.81
C THR A 43 19.45 -4.12 -24.66
N THR A 44 20.36 -3.26 -25.12
CA THR A 44 20.01 -2.13 -25.99
C THR A 44 20.63 -2.31 -27.36
N THR A 45 19.93 -1.90 -28.41
CA THR A 45 20.42 -1.94 -29.79
C THR A 45 20.08 -0.64 -30.48
N ILE A 46 21.10 0.07 -30.97
CA ILE A 46 20.89 1.24 -31.82
C ILE A 46 20.53 0.76 -33.22
N ILE A 47 19.44 1.29 -33.79
CA ILE A 47 19.01 0.93 -35.14
C ILE A 47 19.96 1.53 -36.18
N GLU A 48 20.65 0.69 -36.94
CA GLU A 48 21.70 1.09 -37.90
C GLU A 48 21.19 2.08 -38.98
N SER A 49 19.91 2.02 -39.36
CA SER A 49 19.35 2.96 -40.34
C SER A 49 19.40 4.42 -39.87
N THR A 50 19.50 4.67 -38.56
CA THR A 50 19.66 6.03 -38.00
C THR A 50 21.05 6.62 -38.23
N ARG A 51 22.05 5.79 -38.56
CA ARG A 51 23.44 6.23 -38.79
C ARG A 51 23.56 7.28 -39.88
N GLN A 52 22.77 7.14 -40.94
CA GLN A 52 22.76 8.09 -42.05
C GLN A 52 22.32 9.50 -41.59
N ASN A 53 21.35 9.58 -40.68
CA ASN A 53 20.88 10.86 -40.13
C ASN A 53 21.95 11.51 -39.24
N VAL A 54 22.63 10.69 -38.41
CA VAL A 54 23.74 11.16 -37.58
C VAL A 54 24.87 11.70 -38.44
N GLN A 55 25.27 10.96 -39.48
CA GLN A 55 26.31 11.35 -40.42
C GLN A 55 25.93 12.64 -41.17
N ALA A 56 24.72 12.74 -41.71
CA ALA A 56 24.27 13.95 -42.40
C ALA A 56 24.36 15.20 -41.50
N SER A 57 24.01 15.07 -40.22
CA SER A 57 24.14 16.17 -39.25
C SER A 57 25.60 16.55 -38.96
N ARG A 58 26.51 15.58 -39.06
CA ARG A 58 27.94 15.77 -38.88
C ARG A 58 28.56 16.46 -40.09
N ASP A 59 28.18 16.04 -41.30
CA ASP A 59 28.69 16.62 -42.54
C ASP A 59 28.35 18.12 -42.64
N VAL A 60 27.14 18.51 -42.26
CA VAL A 60 26.72 19.93 -42.18
C VAL A 60 27.59 20.72 -41.21
N LEU A 61 28.01 20.11 -40.09
CA LEU A 61 28.91 20.78 -39.16
C LEU A 61 30.31 20.93 -39.76
N LEU A 62 30.84 19.89 -40.41
CA LEU A 62 32.16 19.92 -41.03
C LEU A 62 32.24 20.97 -42.13
N GLU A 63 31.24 21.04 -43.01
CA GLU A 63 31.14 22.08 -44.04
C GLU A 63 31.20 23.49 -43.44
N LYS A 64 30.49 23.72 -42.34
CA LYS A 64 30.51 25.02 -41.66
C LYS A 64 31.84 25.33 -41.01
N LEU A 65 32.53 24.33 -40.47
CA LEU A 65 33.87 24.49 -39.89
C LEU A 65 34.92 24.79 -40.96
N GLU A 66 34.85 24.10 -42.11
CA GLU A 66 35.72 24.36 -43.26
C GLU A 66 35.52 25.77 -43.82
N ALA A 67 34.29 26.27 -43.80
CA ALA A 67 33.95 27.63 -44.21
C ALA A 67 34.27 28.72 -43.14
N ASP A 68 34.92 28.38 -42.01
CA ASP A 68 35.19 29.27 -40.86
C ASP A 68 33.92 30.01 -40.37
N ILE A 69 32.76 29.36 -40.47
CA ILE A 69 31.47 29.93 -40.05
C ILE A 69 31.43 29.97 -38.53
N SER A 70 30.98 31.10 -37.98
CA SER A 70 30.82 31.26 -36.53
C SER A 70 29.65 30.40 -36.01
N ILE A 71 29.94 29.42 -35.14
CA ILE A 71 28.98 28.48 -34.57
C ILE A 71 29.05 28.54 -33.04
N TYR A 72 27.88 28.70 -32.41
CA TYR A 72 27.74 28.75 -30.95
C TYR A 72 28.36 27.53 -30.26
N GLY A 73 29.25 27.79 -29.29
CA GLY A 73 29.91 26.77 -28.47
C GLY A 73 30.82 25.83 -29.24
N VAL A 74 31.16 26.17 -30.49
CA VAL A 74 32.20 25.48 -31.28
C VAL A 74 33.32 26.46 -31.64
N SER A 75 32.97 27.61 -32.21
CA SER A 75 33.90 28.72 -32.46
C SER A 75 33.67 29.90 -31.52
N THR A 76 32.65 29.84 -30.66
CA THR A 76 32.34 30.85 -29.63
C THR A 76 32.41 30.26 -28.24
N GLY A 77 32.54 31.09 -27.21
CA GLY A 77 32.33 30.67 -25.82
C GLY A 77 30.90 30.19 -25.52
N PHE A 78 30.65 29.83 -24.26
CA PHE A 78 29.39 29.28 -23.76
C PHE A 78 28.64 30.29 -22.88
N GLY A 79 27.32 30.10 -22.75
CA GLY A 79 26.50 30.88 -21.81
C GLY A 79 26.63 32.39 -21.96
N GLY A 80 26.70 33.11 -20.85
CA GLY A 80 26.96 34.56 -20.80
C GLY A 80 28.32 34.98 -21.38
N SER A 81 29.23 34.03 -21.61
CA SER A 81 30.54 34.26 -22.25
C SER A 81 30.56 33.97 -23.76
N ALA A 82 29.39 33.86 -24.40
CA ALA A 82 29.27 33.57 -25.84
C ALA A 82 29.81 34.68 -26.78
N SER A 83 30.24 35.82 -26.24
CA SER A 83 30.92 36.90 -26.98
C SER A 83 32.38 36.56 -27.34
N THR A 84 32.99 35.57 -26.69
CA THR A 84 34.38 35.15 -26.98
C THR A 84 34.47 34.28 -28.23
N ARG A 85 35.66 34.21 -28.87
CA ARG A 85 35.92 33.44 -30.10
C ARG A 85 37.20 32.62 -29.99
N THR A 86 37.23 31.44 -30.59
CA THR A 86 38.42 30.59 -30.70
C THR A 86 38.35 29.73 -31.96
N ARG A 87 39.52 29.41 -32.51
CA ARG A 87 39.69 28.40 -33.57
C ARG A 87 40.13 27.04 -33.01
N ASP A 88 40.49 26.97 -31.73
CA ASP A 88 40.76 25.72 -31.04
C ASP A 88 39.45 25.10 -30.54
N HIS A 89 38.71 24.49 -31.47
CA HIS A 89 37.41 23.88 -31.20
C HIS A 89 37.48 22.72 -30.20
N LEU A 90 38.62 22.00 -30.17
CA LEU A 90 38.84 20.88 -29.27
C LEU A 90 39.15 21.37 -27.86
N GLY A 91 40.11 22.28 -27.71
CA GLY A 91 40.44 22.88 -26.42
C GLY A 91 39.24 23.56 -25.76
N LEU A 92 38.39 24.22 -26.56
CA LEU A 92 37.12 24.78 -26.09
C LEU A 92 36.20 23.70 -25.47
N GLY A 93 36.05 22.55 -26.13
CA GLY A 93 35.23 21.45 -25.63
C GLY A 93 35.80 20.80 -24.37
N LEU A 94 37.13 20.63 -24.31
CA LEU A 94 37.81 20.11 -23.11
C LEU A 94 37.65 21.05 -21.90
N ALA A 95 37.76 22.37 -22.12
CA ALA A 95 37.50 23.36 -21.08
C ALA A 95 36.05 23.28 -20.55
N LEU A 96 35.07 22.99 -21.42
CA LEU A 96 33.68 22.78 -21.01
C LEU A 96 33.52 21.56 -20.10
N PHE A 97 34.15 20.42 -20.42
CA PHE A 97 34.08 19.25 -19.56
C PHE A 97 34.73 19.53 -18.20
N GLN A 98 35.92 20.12 -18.20
CA GLN A 98 36.64 20.43 -16.97
C GLN A 98 35.82 21.31 -16.02
N MET A 99 35.15 22.36 -16.54
CA MET A 99 34.33 23.24 -15.70
C MET A 99 33.03 22.57 -15.21
N GLN A 100 32.51 21.58 -15.93
CA GLN A 100 31.27 20.87 -15.59
C GLN A 100 31.49 19.68 -14.64
N HIS A 101 32.73 19.18 -14.53
CA HIS A 101 33.19 18.25 -13.49
C HIS A 101 33.31 18.92 -12.11
N CYS A 102 32.25 19.61 -11.70
CA CYS A 102 32.22 20.47 -10.51
C CYS A 102 31.38 19.89 -9.36
N GLY A 103 30.75 18.73 -9.55
CA GLY A 103 29.89 18.14 -8.55
C GLY A 103 30.66 17.53 -7.38
N VAL A 104 30.01 17.50 -6.22
CA VAL A 104 30.62 17.08 -4.96
C VAL A 104 30.32 15.61 -4.69
N ILE A 105 31.38 14.82 -4.51
CA ILE A 105 31.30 13.39 -4.17
C ILE A 105 32.17 13.14 -2.93
N PRO A 106 31.64 12.48 -1.89
CA PRO A 106 32.40 12.11 -0.69
C PRO A 106 33.58 11.20 -1.03
N THR A 107 34.70 11.41 -0.33
CA THR A 107 35.90 10.57 -0.46
C THR A 107 35.82 9.28 0.37
N ALA A 108 35.02 9.28 1.44
CA ALA A 108 34.74 8.10 2.26
C ALA A 108 33.60 7.26 1.67
N SER A 109 33.77 5.94 1.65
CA SER A 109 32.84 4.95 1.07
C SER A 109 31.43 5.03 1.65
N ASP A 110 31.34 5.26 2.96
CA ASP A 110 30.12 5.06 3.75
C ASP A 110 29.06 6.15 3.49
N HIS A 111 29.44 7.23 2.78
CA HIS A 111 28.56 8.35 2.45
C HIS A 111 28.27 8.51 0.95
N LEU A 112 28.84 7.64 0.11
CA LEU A 112 28.71 7.72 -1.35
C LEU A 112 27.23 7.68 -1.81
N THR A 113 26.41 6.87 -1.15
CA THR A 113 24.99 6.66 -1.50
C THR A 113 24.12 7.91 -1.29
N PHE A 114 24.53 8.86 -0.44
CA PHE A 114 23.74 10.06 -0.13
C PHE A 114 24.00 11.25 -1.06
N MET A 115 25.14 11.24 -1.75
CA MET A 115 25.57 12.37 -2.59
C MET A 115 25.84 11.98 -4.04
N SER A 116 25.54 10.73 -4.41
CA SER A 116 25.56 10.26 -5.80
C SER A 116 24.18 9.78 -6.23
N MET A 117 23.93 9.83 -7.54
CA MET A 117 22.71 9.30 -8.13
C MET A 117 22.75 7.76 -8.15
N PRO A 118 21.60 7.09 -7.90
CA PRO A 118 21.50 5.65 -8.09
C PRO A 118 21.88 5.22 -9.51
N GLU A 119 22.54 4.07 -9.65
CA GLU A 119 22.98 3.58 -10.96
C GLU A 119 21.82 3.43 -11.97
N SER A 120 20.61 3.12 -11.49
CA SER A 120 19.42 3.01 -12.35
C SER A 120 19.05 4.34 -13.02
N TRP A 121 19.25 5.46 -12.32
CA TRP A 121 19.02 6.79 -12.88
C TRP A 121 20.07 7.12 -13.94
N VAL A 122 21.33 6.77 -13.66
CA VAL A 122 22.44 6.99 -14.59
C VAL A 122 22.25 6.14 -15.86
N ARG A 123 21.88 4.85 -15.74
CA ARG A 123 21.53 4.00 -16.89
C ARG A 123 20.40 4.59 -17.72
N ALA A 124 19.32 5.01 -17.07
CA ALA A 124 18.19 5.65 -17.74
C ALA A 124 18.61 6.94 -18.46
N ALA A 125 19.45 7.77 -17.85
CA ALA A 125 19.94 9.00 -18.46
C ALA A 125 20.84 8.73 -19.68
N ILE A 126 21.73 7.74 -19.60
CA ILE A 126 22.56 7.30 -20.74
C ILE A 126 21.66 6.83 -21.89
N LEU A 127 20.63 6.01 -21.59
CA LEU A 127 19.68 5.53 -22.59
C LEU A 127 18.94 6.67 -23.30
N VAL A 128 18.38 7.61 -22.54
CA VAL A 128 17.70 8.80 -23.08
C VAL A 128 18.67 9.62 -23.94
N ARG A 129 19.92 9.76 -23.49
CA ARG A 129 20.95 10.49 -24.24
C ARG A 129 21.26 9.81 -25.57
N ILE A 130 21.46 8.49 -25.60
CA ILE A 130 21.66 7.73 -26.85
C ILE A 130 20.48 7.98 -27.79
N ASN A 131 19.25 7.76 -27.32
CA ASN A 131 18.05 7.92 -28.12
C ASN A 131 17.93 9.35 -28.69
N SER A 132 18.27 10.38 -27.91
CA SER A 132 18.25 11.76 -28.40
C SER A 132 19.30 12.05 -29.49
N LEU A 133 20.47 11.41 -29.43
CA LEU A 133 21.58 11.63 -30.36
C LEU A 133 21.35 11.00 -31.72
N VAL A 134 20.78 9.79 -31.74
CA VAL A 134 20.57 9.01 -32.98
C VAL A 134 19.52 9.63 -33.90
N ARG A 135 18.76 10.62 -33.41
CA ARG A 135 17.86 11.46 -34.24
C ARG A 135 18.59 12.25 -35.32
N GLY A 136 19.90 12.46 -35.22
CA GLY A 136 20.68 13.14 -36.26
C GLY A 136 20.53 14.67 -36.27
N HIS A 137 20.45 15.30 -35.09
CA HIS A 137 20.37 16.77 -34.97
C HIS A 137 21.44 17.38 -34.03
N SER A 138 22.44 16.59 -33.63
CA SER A 138 23.42 17.00 -32.61
C SER A 138 24.81 17.36 -33.16
N GLY A 139 25.10 17.02 -34.42
CA GLY A 139 26.42 17.24 -35.04
C GLY A 139 27.53 16.36 -34.44
N VAL A 140 27.17 15.24 -33.83
CA VAL A 140 28.09 14.25 -33.25
C VAL A 140 28.42 13.17 -34.28
N ARG A 141 29.50 12.42 -34.06
CA ARG A 141 29.76 11.23 -34.86
C ARG A 141 28.99 10.02 -34.35
N TRP A 142 28.92 8.97 -35.17
CA TRP A 142 28.26 7.70 -34.84
C TRP A 142 28.93 6.96 -33.68
N GLU A 143 30.24 7.09 -33.54
CA GLU A 143 31.02 6.45 -32.48
C GLU A 143 30.61 6.91 -31.09
N LEU A 144 30.06 8.13 -30.97
CA LEU A 144 29.65 8.69 -29.68
C LEU A 144 28.44 7.97 -29.06
N PRO A 145 27.27 7.83 -29.73
CA PRO A 145 26.18 7.03 -29.20
C PRO A 145 26.54 5.54 -29.05
N VAL A 146 27.43 5.00 -29.89
CA VAL A 146 27.96 3.63 -29.74
C VAL A 146 28.78 3.48 -28.46
N ALA A 147 29.66 4.43 -28.14
CA ALA A 147 30.43 4.41 -26.89
C ALA A 147 29.54 4.48 -25.64
N LEU A 148 28.45 5.25 -25.70
CA LEU A 148 27.44 5.28 -24.64
C LEU A 148 26.70 3.93 -24.51
N GLN A 149 26.37 3.28 -25.62
CA GLN A 149 25.77 1.94 -25.63
C GLN A 149 26.71 0.89 -25.02
N GLN A 150 28.03 1.00 -25.25
CA GLN A 150 29.02 0.10 -24.65
C GLN A 150 29.02 0.21 -23.12
N LEU A 151 28.89 1.41 -22.54
CA LEU A 151 28.73 1.57 -21.09
C LEU A 151 27.51 0.80 -20.55
N LEU A 152 26.38 0.85 -21.26
CA LEU A 152 25.18 0.10 -20.87
C LEU A 152 25.37 -1.41 -21.04
N THR A 153 26.01 -1.83 -22.13
CA THR A 153 26.22 -3.24 -22.48
C THR A 153 27.15 -3.93 -21.47
N GLU A 154 28.26 -3.29 -21.12
CA GLU A 154 29.21 -3.80 -20.12
C GLU A 154 28.82 -3.42 -18.67
N ASN A 155 27.69 -2.72 -18.49
CA ASN A 155 27.21 -2.23 -17.20
C ASN A 155 28.27 -1.42 -16.41
N ILE A 156 29.03 -0.59 -17.12
CA ILE A 156 30.00 0.37 -16.57
C ILE A 156 29.27 1.68 -16.29
N ILE A 157 28.93 1.94 -15.03
CA ILE A 157 28.02 3.04 -14.66
C ILE A 157 28.77 4.15 -13.93
N PRO A 158 28.80 5.40 -14.45
CA PRO A 158 29.47 6.50 -13.79
C PRO A 158 28.93 6.78 -12.38
N LEU A 159 29.84 7.11 -11.47
CA LEU A 159 29.48 7.73 -10.19
C LEU A 159 29.15 9.19 -10.44
N VAL A 160 27.86 9.50 -10.53
CA VAL A 160 27.36 10.85 -10.85
C VAL A 160 26.92 11.56 -9.56
N PRO A 161 27.33 12.81 -9.31
CA PRO A 161 26.86 13.59 -8.18
C PRO A 161 25.35 13.80 -8.19
N LEU A 162 24.71 13.75 -7.02
CA LEU A 162 23.27 13.91 -6.87
C LEU A 162 22.78 15.35 -7.16
N ARG A 163 23.65 16.36 -6.95
CA ARG A 163 23.33 17.79 -7.10
C ARG A 163 24.30 18.47 -8.06
N GLY A 164 23.84 19.57 -8.66
CA GLY A 164 24.66 20.40 -9.56
C GLY A 164 23.97 20.77 -10.87
N SER A 165 22.89 20.07 -11.23
CA SER A 165 22.03 20.45 -12.36
C SER A 165 20.92 21.42 -11.94
N ILE A 166 20.58 22.34 -12.83
CA ILE A 166 19.39 23.19 -12.77
C ILE A 166 18.48 22.98 -14.00
N SER A 167 18.75 21.93 -14.80
CA SER A 167 17.96 21.46 -15.94
C SER A 167 17.49 22.56 -16.91
N ALA A 168 18.30 23.60 -17.13
CA ALA A 168 18.01 24.74 -18.00
C ALA A 168 18.44 24.48 -19.45
N SER A 169 19.73 24.68 -19.75
CA SER A 169 20.37 24.36 -21.05
C SER A 169 20.67 22.86 -21.20
N GLY A 170 20.12 22.04 -20.30
CA GLY A 170 20.42 20.62 -20.13
C GLY A 170 20.98 20.29 -18.75
N ASP A 171 21.15 19.00 -18.51
CA ASP A 171 21.74 18.43 -17.30
C ASP A 171 23.27 18.40 -17.41
N LEU A 172 23.87 19.59 -17.59
CA LEU A 172 25.28 19.78 -17.99
C LEU A 172 26.27 19.06 -17.07
N SER A 173 26.23 19.36 -15.78
CA SER A 173 27.16 18.78 -14.80
C SER A 173 27.05 17.25 -14.75
N PRO A 174 25.89 16.60 -14.51
CA PRO A 174 25.84 15.14 -14.46
C PRO A 174 26.17 14.47 -15.80
N LEU A 175 25.80 15.06 -16.95
CA LEU A 175 26.21 14.54 -18.27
C LEU A 175 27.72 14.65 -18.52
N SER A 176 28.40 15.60 -17.87
CA SER A 176 29.87 15.67 -17.96
C SER A 176 30.55 14.47 -17.29
N TYR A 177 29.98 13.88 -16.25
CA TYR A 177 30.53 12.66 -15.64
C TYR A 177 30.39 11.45 -16.58
N VAL A 178 29.25 11.33 -17.28
CA VAL A 178 29.06 10.34 -18.35
C VAL A 178 30.10 10.52 -19.47
N ALA A 179 30.32 11.77 -19.89
CA ALA A 179 31.34 12.11 -20.87
C ALA A 179 32.74 11.70 -20.42
N GLY A 180 33.10 12.06 -19.18
CA GLY A 180 34.38 11.69 -18.60
C GLY A 180 34.58 10.18 -18.51
N SER A 181 33.50 9.41 -18.32
CA SER A 181 33.55 7.95 -18.33
C SER A 181 33.89 7.35 -19.69
N ILE A 182 33.27 7.81 -20.78
CA ILE A 182 33.61 7.32 -22.14
C ILE A 182 34.97 7.83 -22.62
N MET A 183 35.43 8.97 -22.10
CA MET A 183 36.73 9.56 -22.43
C MET A 183 37.91 8.93 -21.67
N GLY A 184 37.66 8.07 -20.68
CA GLY A 184 38.76 7.56 -19.84
C GLY A 184 39.37 8.63 -18.95
N ASN A 185 38.57 9.49 -18.32
CA ASN A 185 39.11 10.50 -17.41
C ASN A 185 39.52 9.84 -16.07
N PRO A 186 40.79 9.93 -15.64
CA PRO A 186 41.28 9.25 -14.43
C PRO A 186 40.64 9.74 -13.13
N SER A 187 40.10 10.97 -13.10
CA SER A 187 39.41 11.53 -11.95
C SER A 187 37.95 11.11 -11.83
N ILE A 188 37.37 10.51 -12.88
CA ILE A 188 35.99 10.03 -12.89
C ILE A 188 35.97 8.58 -12.43
N LYS A 189 35.19 8.30 -11.39
CA LYS A 189 34.94 6.94 -10.90
C LYS A 189 33.70 6.34 -11.54
N VAL A 190 33.71 5.03 -11.71
CA VAL A 190 32.59 4.25 -12.26
C VAL A 190 32.40 2.98 -11.44
N TYR A 191 31.15 2.53 -11.34
CA TYR A 191 30.81 1.22 -10.86
C TYR A 191 31.00 0.20 -11.99
N ASP A 192 31.89 -0.75 -11.77
CA ASP A 192 32.19 -1.87 -12.65
C ASP A 192 31.80 -3.20 -11.97
N THR A 193 31.78 -4.31 -12.71
CA THR A 193 31.57 -5.65 -12.18
C THR A 193 32.89 -6.40 -12.23
N CYS A 194 33.41 -6.81 -11.07
CA CYS A 194 34.65 -7.57 -11.00
C CYS A 194 34.51 -8.91 -11.72
N SER A 195 35.33 -9.17 -12.74
CA SER A 195 35.27 -10.41 -13.53
C SER A 195 35.58 -11.67 -12.72
N GLN A 196 36.31 -11.54 -11.61
CA GLN A 196 36.69 -12.66 -10.75
C GLN A 196 35.65 -12.99 -9.69
N THR A 197 34.98 -11.98 -9.11
CA THR A 197 34.08 -12.15 -7.97
C THR A 197 32.60 -11.91 -8.31
N GLY A 198 32.30 -11.31 -9.47
CA GLY A 198 30.96 -10.88 -9.84
C GLY A 198 30.43 -9.68 -9.03
N GLN A 199 31.19 -9.18 -8.06
CA GLN A 199 30.77 -8.08 -7.19
C GLN A 199 30.94 -6.72 -7.85
N ARG A 200 30.12 -5.76 -7.44
CA ARG A 200 30.25 -4.37 -7.90
C ARG A 200 31.42 -3.70 -7.19
N VAL A 201 32.29 -3.08 -7.99
CA VAL A 201 33.49 -2.39 -7.51
C VAL A 201 33.53 -0.97 -8.05
N LEU A 202 34.05 -0.03 -7.26
CA LEU A 202 34.23 1.36 -7.69
C LEU A 202 35.69 1.58 -8.11
N VAL A 203 35.89 1.84 -9.39
CA VAL A 203 37.23 2.02 -10.00
C VAL A 203 37.30 3.31 -10.80
N SER A 204 38.49 3.73 -11.24
CA SER A 204 38.62 4.84 -12.17
C SER A 204 38.13 4.43 -13.57
N SER A 205 37.60 5.40 -14.32
CA SER A 205 37.09 5.17 -15.68
C SER A 205 38.10 4.47 -16.62
N PRO A 206 39.40 4.85 -16.69
CA PRO A 206 40.38 4.15 -17.52
C PRO A 206 40.52 2.66 -17.18
N VAL A 207 40.48 2.32 -15.89
CA VAL A 207 40.64 0.94 -15.42
C VAL A 207 39.44 0.11 -15.85
N ALA A 208 38.21 0.61 -15.64
CA ALA A 208 37.01 -0.07 -16.10
C ALA A 208 36.99 -0.27 -17.62
N LEU A 209 37.32 0.76 -18.40
CA LEU A 209 37.37 0.63 -19.86
C LEU A 209 38.41 -0.43 -20.29
N ALA A 210 39.59 -0.44 -19.66
CA ALA A 210 40.62 -1.44 -19.94
C ALA A 210 40.19 -2.86 -19.57
N ASN A 211 39.48 -3.06 -18.45
CA ASN A 211 38.96 -4.36 -18.02
C ASN A 211 38.03 -5.00 -19.06
N HIS A 212 37.30 -4.16 -19.81
CA HIS A 212 36.34 -4.59 -20.84
C HIS A 212 36.87 -4.43 -22.28
N ASN A 213 38.17 -4.15 -22.45
CA ASN A 213 38.81 -3.91 -23.75
C ASN A 213 38.15 -2.79 -24.57
N ILE A 214 37.58 -1.78 -23.91
CA ILE A 214 37.00 -0.61 -24.55
C ILE A 214 38.07 0.48 -24.66
N LEU A 215 38.24 1.03 -25.86
CA LEU A 215 39.14 2.17 -26.08
C LEU A 215 38.46 3.48 -25.66
N PRO A 216 39.14 4.36 -24.90
CA PRO A 216 38.61 5.68 -24.57
C PRO A 216 38.31 6.52 -25.83
N LEU A 217 37.13 7.15 -25.86
CA LEU A 217 36.69 7.98 -26.99
C LEU A 217 37.39 9.34 -26.98
N VAL A 218 38.12 9.65 -28.05
CA VAL A 218 38.66 11.00 -28.29
C VAL A 218 37.55 11.87 -28.86
N ILE A 219 37.09 12.85 -28.09
CA ILE A 219 36.03 13.80 -28.47
C ILE A 219 36.49 14.74 -29.59
N GLN A 220 35.57 15.13 -30.47
CA GLN A 220 35.79 16.11 -31.53
C GLN A 220 34.97 17.39 -31.34
N ALA A 221 35.19 18.39 -32.21
CA ALA A 221 34.42 19.63 -32.24
C ALA A 221 32.90 19.36 -32.20
N LYS A 222 32.17 20.15 -31.41
CA LYS A 222 30.72 20.08 -31.12
C LYS A 222 30.24 18.90 -30.27
N GLU A 223 31.01 17.82 -30.15
CA GLU A 223 30.58 16.62 -29.42
C GLU A 223 30.42 16.85 -27.91
N HIS A 224 31.20 17.78 -27.33
CA HIS A 224 31.01 18.25 -25.96
C HIS A 224 29.60 18.79 -25.71
N LEU A 225 29.12 19.72 -26.56
CA LEU A 225 27.75 20.21 -26.47
C LEU A 225 26.72 19.17 -26.90
N GLY A 226 27.06 18.34 -27.90
CA GLY A 226 26.22 17.22 -28.29
C GLY A 226 25.90 16.31 -27.11
N LEU A 227 26.86 16.06 -26.24
CA LEU A 227 26.70 15.20 -25.08
C LEU A 227 26.08 15.91 -23.87
N LEU A 228 26.52 17.14 -23.56
CA LEU A 228 26.12 17.86 -22.34
C LEU A 228 24.76 18.56 -22.47
N ASN A 229 24.44 19.13 -23.64
CA ASN A 229 23.17 19.84 -23.81
C ASN A 229 22.03 18.86 -24.03
N GLY A 230 21.30 18.56 -22.97
CA GLY A 230 20.04 17.83 -23.02
C GLY A 230 19.49 17.52 -21.63
N THR A 231 18.20 17.29 -21.53
CA THR A 231 17.47 17.02 -20.27
C THR A 231 17.47 15.54 -19.90
N ALA A 232 18.54 14.81 -20.22
CA ALA A 232 18.53 13.35 -20.17
C ALA A 232 18.35 12.81 -18.73
N PHE A 233 19.00 13.42 -17.74
CA PHE A 233 18.85 12.99 -16.34
C PHE A 233 17.49 13.36 -15.77
N SER A 234 17.07 14.60 -15.95
CA SER A 234 15.75 15.07 -15.51
C SER A 234 14.62 14.26 -16.14
N ALA A 235 14.67 14.01 -17.45
CA ALA A 235 13.68 13.18 -18.14
C ALA A 235 13.73 11.72 -17.69
N ALA A 236 14.92 11.14 -17.49
CA ALA A 236 15.09 9.77 -17.02
C ALA A 236 14.52 9.56 -15.61
N VAL A 237 14.84 10.45 -14.66
CA VAL A 237 14.39 10.34 -13.27
C VAL A 237 12.88 10.58 -13.19
N ALA A 238 12.37 11.58 -13.90
CA ALA A 238 10.92 11.80 -14.02
C ALA A 238 10.19 10.60 -14.63
N SER A 239 10.79 9.96 -15.63
CA SER A 239 10.24 8.76 -16.27
C SER A 239 10.16 7.58 -15.29
N LEU A 240 11.25 7.29 -14.58
CA LEU A 240 11.26 6.24 -13.54
C LEU A 240 10.23 6.55 -12.43
N ALA A 241 10.10 7.82 -12.06
CA ALA A 241 9.16 8.26 -11.06
C ALA A 241 7.69 8.12 -11.50
N LEU A 242 7.39 8.48 -12.76
CA LEU A 242 6.06 8.30 -13.34
C LEU A 242 5.67 6.84 -13.43
N TYR A 243 6.63 5.99 -13.81
CA TYR A 243 6.40 4.56 -13.83
C TYR A 243 5.95 4.07 -12.47
N ASP A 244 6.66 4.41 -11.39
CA ASP A 244 6.28 4.01 -10.03
C ASP A 244 4.95 4.63 -9.60
N THR A 245 4.70 5.89 -9.97
CA THR A 245 3.45 6.59 -9.64
C THR A 245 2.23 5.87 -10.22
N VAL A 246 2.30 5.40 -11.48
CA VAL A 246 1.22 4.65 -12.12
C VAL A 246 0.91 3.36 -11.35
N GLN A 247 1.95 2.64 -10.90
CA GLN A 247 1.80 1.44 -10.09
C GLN A 247 1.11 1.77 -8.75
N LEU A 248 1.57 2.81 -8.06
CA LEU A 248 1.03 3.24 -6.77
C LEU A 248 -0.42 3.72 -6.88
N ALA A 249 -0.76 4.49 -7.92
CA ALA A 249 -2.11 4.98 -8.16
C ALA A 249 -3.11 3.84 -8.40
N PHE A 250 -2.69 2.74 -9.01
CA PHE A 250 -3.50 1.53 -9.14
C PHE A 250 -3.62 0.78 -7.81
N LEU A 251 -2.52 0.66 -7.06
CA LEU A 251 -2.54 0.04 -5.73
C LEU A 251 -3.43 0.82 -4.74
N THR A 252 -3.52 2.15 -4.84
CA THR A 252 -4.48 2.95 -4.06
C THR A 252 -5.94 2.56 -4.34
N GLN A 253 -6.29 2.24 -5.59
CA GLN A 253 -7.65 1.80 -5.96
C GLN A 253 -7.94 0.40 -5.41
N VAL A 254 -6.94 -0.47 -5.43
CA VAL A 254 -6.98 -1.78 -4.76
C VAL A 254 -7.22 -1.65 -3.26
N CYS A 255 -6.43 -0.82 -2.58
CA CYS A 255 -6.61 -0.53 -1.16
C CYS A 255 -8.02 -0.03 -0.88
N THR A 256 -8.54 0.86 -1.73
CA THR A 256 -9.91 1.38 -1.60
C THR A 256 -10.97 0.29 -1.72
N ALA A 257 -10.81 -0.65 -2.66
CA ALA A 257 -11.71 -1.80 -2.78
C ALA A 257 -11.66 -2.67 -1.51
N MET A 258 -10.46 -3.03 -1.05
CA MET A 258 -10.31 -3.84 0.16
C MET A 258 -10.80 -3.12 1.43
N ALA A 259 -10.59 -1.81 1.54
CA ALA A 259 -11.11 -1.00 2.62
C ALA A 259 -12.65 -0.95 2.59
N THR A 260 -13.25 -0.88 1.40
CA THR A 260 -14.71 -1.01 1.23
C THR A 260 -15.19 -2.35 1.79
N GLU A 261 -14.48 -3.45 1.55
CA GLU A 261 -14.86 -4.76 2.12
C GLU A 261 -14.68 -4.82 3.63
N ALA A 262 -13.52 -4.40 4.14
CA ALA A 262 -13.20 -4.40 5.57
C ALA A 262 -14.17 -3.53 6.39
N LEU A 263 -14.62 -2.41 5.82
CA LEU A 263 -15.56 -1.47 6.44
C LEU A 263 -17.03 -1.76 6.07
N LEU A 264 -17.35 -2.90 5.43
CA LEU A 264 -18.71 -3.20 4.98
C LEU A 264 -19.34 -2.02 4.23
N GLY A 265 -18.56 -1.39 3.35
CA GLY A 265 -18.93 -0.23 2.55
C GLY A 265 -19.89 -0.60 1.41
N SER A 266 -20.55 0.41 0.87
CA SER A 266 -21.52 0.29 -0.22
C SER A 266 -20.83 0.32 -1.58
N ARG A 267 -21.14 -0.69 -2.41
CA ARG A 267 -20.76 -0.72 -3.82
C ARG A 267 -21.48 0.36 -4.64
N GLY A 268 -22.57 0.91 -4.11
CA GLY A 268 -23.38 1.95 -4.76
C GLY A 268 -22.58 3.18 -5.18
N SER A 269 -21.54 3.53 -4.41
CA SER A 269 -20.64 4.67 -4.68
C SER A 269 -19.89 4.54 -6.02
N PHE A 270 -19.67 3.32 -6.49
CA PHE A 270 -18.88 3.01 -7.68
C PHE A 270 -19.74 2.70 -8.92
N LEU A 271 -21.06 2.81 -8.80
CA LEU A 271 -21.95 2.46 -9.91
C LEU A 271 -21.87 3.46 -11.07
N PRO A 272 -22.12 3.01 -12.32
CA PRO A 272 -22.07 3.86 -13.51
C PRO A 272 -23.00 5.08 -13.44
N PHE A 273 -24.16 4.98 -12.78
CA PHE A 273 -25.05 6.14 -12.67
C PHE A 273 -24.37 7.34 -12.01
N VAL A 274 -23.63 7.12 -10.92
CA VAL A 274 -22.97 8.19 -10.16
C VAL A 274 -21.76 8.75 -10.92
N ASN A 275 -21.04 7.90 -11.64
CA ASN A 275 -19.74 8.24 -12.22
C ASN A 275 -19.80 8.51 -13.72
N ASP A 276 -20.48 7.67 -14.48
CA ASP A 276 -20.56 7.73 -15.94
C ASP A 276 -21.69 8.65 -16.42
N VAL A 277 -22.82 8.71 -15.68
CA VAL A 277 -24.00 9.49 -16.08
C VAL A 277 -24.03 10.85 -15.38
N ALA A 278 -23.95 10.88 -14.05
CA ALA A 278 -24.16 12.10 -13.28
C ALA A 278 -22.96 13.06 -13.30
N ARG A 279 -21.72 12.55 -13.38
CA ARG A 279 -20.50 13.40 -13.35
C ARG A 279 -19.33 12.77 -14.15
N PRO A 280 -19.35 12.84 -15.49
CA PRO A 280 -18.51 12.02 -16.37
C PRO A 280 -17.07 12.53 -16.55
N HIS A 281 -16.32 12.69 -15.45
CA HIS A 281 -14.88 12.93 -15.53
C HIS A 281 -14.15 11.63 -15.88
N PRO A 282 -13.29 11.59 -16.93
CA PRO A 282 -12.67 10.36 -17.39
C PRO A 282 -11.89 9.59 -16.31
N GLY A 283 -11.10 10.29 -15.48
CA GLY A 283 -10.36 9.66 -14.40
C GLY A 283 -11.27 9.13 -13.30
N GLN A 284 -12.35 9.85 -12.97
CA GLN A 284 -13.34 9.39 -11.99
C GLN A 284 -14.04 8.10 -12.47
N ILE A 285 -14.43 8.06 -13.75
CA ILE A 285 -15.04 6.88 -14.38
C ILE A 285 -14.08 5.69 -14.33
N ASP A 286 -12.81 5.90 -14.70
CA ASP A 286 -11.81 4.83 -14.72
C ASP A 286 -11.57 4.23 -13.33
N VAL A 287 -11.46 5.09 -12.31
CA VAL A 287 -11.30 4.67 -10.91
C VAL A 287 -12.53 3.91 -10.42
N ALA A 288 -13.74 4.45 -10.65
CA ALA A 288 -14.98 3.81 -10.21
C ALA A 288 -15.14 2.41 -10.82
N ARG A 289 -14.90 2.29 -12.13
CA ARG A 289 -14.98 1.01 -12.84
C ARG A 289 -13.93 0.01 -12.33
N THR A 290 -12.71 0.46 -12.07
CA THR A 290 -11.64 -0.39 -11.54
C THR A 290 -11.99 -0.91 -10.14
N ILE A 291 -12.41 -0.03 -9.21
CA ILE A 291 -12.83 -0.43 -7.86
C ILE A 291 -14.03 -1.38 -7.92
N LEU A 292 -15.04 -1.08 -8.76
CA LEU A 292 -16.21 -1.92 -8.90
C LEU A 292 -15.87 -3.32 -9.44
N ALA A 293 -14.93 -3.40 -10.40
CA ALA A 293 -14.43 -4.66 -10.94
C ALA A 293 -13.67 -5.47 -9.88
N LEU A 294 -12.83 -4.84 -9.07
CA LEU A 294 -12.11 -5.49 -7.96
C LEU A 294 -13.07 -6.08 -6.91
N LEU A 295 -14.20 -5.41 -6.68
CA LEU A 295 -15.26 -5.84 -5.75
C LEU A 295 -16.19 -6.92 -6.33
N THR A 296 -16.02 -7.35 -7.58
CA THR A 296 -16.85 -8.40 -8.20
C THR A 296 -16.92 -9.65 -7.31
N ASP A 297 -18.14 -10.14 -7.07
CA ASP A 297 -18.45 -11.28 -6.19
C ASP A 297 -18.08 -11.14 -4.71
N SER A 298 -17.74 -9.94 -4.25
CA SER A 298 -17.56 -9.67 -2.82
C SER A 298 -18.84 -9.96 -2.04
N GLN A 299 -18.72 -10.73 -0.96
CA GLN A 299 -19.77 -10.98 0.02
C GLN A 299 -19.72 -9.97 1.19
N LEU A 300 -18.67 -9.16 1.28
CA LEU A 300 -18.47 -8.16 2.34
C LEU A 300 -18.94 -6.77 1.93
N ALA A 301 -18.65 -6.35 0.70
CA ALA A 301 -19.11 -5.04 0.21
C ALA A 301 -20.62 -5.07 -0.04
N ARG A 302 -21.36 -4.18 0.63
CA ARG A 302 -22.81 -4.12 0.60
C ARG A 302 -23.32 -3.74 -0.79
N THR A 303 -24.33 -4.43 -1.26
CA THR A 303 -25.22 -3.95 -2.33
C THR A 303 -26.01 -2.72 -1.85
N PRO A 304 -26.49 -1.85 -2.76
CA PRO A 304 -27.27 -0.67 -2.39
C PRO A 304 -28.39 -1.04 -1.41
N GLN A 305 -28.45 -0.33 -0.27
CA GLN A 305 -29.45 -0.60 0.76
C GLN A 305 -30.86 -0.42 0.18
N CYS A 306 -31.77 -1.32 0.55
CA CYS A 306 -33.20 -1.09 0.37
C CYS A 306 -33.62 0.12 1.20
N ASP A 307 -34.49 0.95 0.65
CA ASP A 307 -35.07 2.09 1.37
C ASP A 307 -35.78 1.58 2.62
N THR A 308 -35.46 2.19 3.77
CA THR A 308 -36.13 1.93 5.06
C THR A 308 -37.03 3.10 5.37
N ARG A 309 -38.15 2.86 6.05
CA ARG A 309 -39.00 3.96 6.51
C ARG A 309 -38.26 4.75 7.59
N VAL A 310 -38.58 6.04 7.74
CA VAL A 310 -37.96 6.90 8.77
C VAL A 310 -38.23 6.34 10.17
N GLN A 311 -39.41 5.74 10.40
CA GLN A 311 -39.74 5.11 11.68
C GLN A 311 -38.92 3.84 11.96
N GLU A 312 -38.39 3.18 10.92
CA GLU A 312 -37.54 2.00 11.01
C GLU A 312 -36.05 2.36 11.02
N ASP A 313 -35.71 3.64 10.78
CA ASP A 313 -34.35 4.14 10.80
C ASP A 313 -33.90 4.36 12.25
N LYS A 314 -32.97 3.52 12.73
CA LYS A 314 -32.43 3.57 14.10
C LYS A 314 -31.52 4.80 14.35
N GLY A 315 -31.56 5.83 13.50
CA GLY A 315 -30.69 7.00 13.57
C GLY A 315 -29.20 6.69 13.34
N THR A 316 -28.90 5.53 12.76
CA THR A 316 -27.53 5.08 12.48
C THR A 316 -26.98 5.76 11.22
N LEU A 317 -25.65 5.86 11.12
CA LEU A 317 -25.02 6.45 9.94
C LEU A 317 -25.38 5.67 8.65
N LYS A 318 -26.24 6.28 7.82
CA LYS A 318 -26.81 5.63 6.62
C LYS A 318 -25.82 5.44 5.48
N GLN A 319 -24.88 6.38 5.33
CA GLN A 319 -23.92 6.39 4.22
C GLN A 319 -22.49 6.23 4.71
N ASP A 320 -21.64 5.63 3.89
CA ASP A 320 -20.21 5.61 4.17
C ASP A 320 -19.64 7.03 4.18
N ARG A 321 -18.57 7.22 4.95
CA ARG A 321 -17.83 8.48 4.98
C ARG A 321 -17.06 8.68 3.67
N TYR A 322 -16.54 9.89 3.50
CA TYR A 322 -15.99 10.35 2.23
C TYR A 322 -14.75 9.55 1.79
N ALA A 323 -13.93 9.07 2.73
CA ALA A 323 -12.75 8.26 2.43
C ALA A 323 -13.05 7.03 1.56
N LEU A 324 -14.25 6.46 1.68
CA LEU A 324 -14.76 5.41 0.78
C LEU A 324 -15.65 5.99 -0.32
N ARG A 325 -16.72 6.70 0.07
CA ARG A 325 -17.81 7.07 -0.86
C ARG A 325 -17.39 8.04 -1.96
N THR A 326 -16.46 8.96 -1.67
CA THR A 326 -16.00 9.95 -2.64
C THR A 326 -14.65 9.58 -3.26
N SER A 327 -14.18 8.34 -3.07
CA SER A 327 -12.86 7.92 -3.53
C SER A 327 -12.67 8.04 -5.05
N PRO A 328 -13.65 7.73 -5.93
CA PRO A 328 -13.47 7.98 -7.36
C PRO A 328 -13.36 9.47 -7.70
N GLN A 329 -14.15 10.32 -7.05
CA GLN A 329 -14.15 11.77 -7.27
C GLN A 329 -12.82 12.41 -6.81
N PHE A 330 -12.17 11.81 -5.81
CA PHE A 330 -10.91 12.30 -5.25
C PHE A 330 -9.69 11.78 -6.01
N ILE A 331 -9.64 10.48 -6.31
CA ILE A 331 -8.53 9.84 -7.04
C ILE A 331 -8.58 10.21 -8.53
N GLY A 332 -9.77 10.35 -9.13
CA GLY A 332 -9.96 10.58 -10.55
C GLY A 332 -9.14 11.74 -11.14
N PRO A 333 -9.18 12.96 -10.56
CA PRO A 333 -8.35 14.07 -11.02
C PRO A 333 -6.84 13.78 -10.95
N GLN A 334 -6.40 13.00 -9.96
CA GLN A 334 -4.99 12.62 -9.84
C GLN A 334 -4.57 11.69 -10.98
N ILE A 335 -5.46 10.78 -11.42
CA ILE A 335 -5.22 9.93 -12.59
C ILE A 335 -5.14 10.78 -13.87
N GLU A 336 -5.98 11.79 -14.01
CA GLU A 336 -5.94 12.71 -15.16
C GLU A 336 -4.62 13.51 -15.21
N ASP A 337 -4.12 13.98 -14.05
CA ASP A 337 -2.83 14.64 -13.98
C ASP A 337 -1.67 13.68 -14.25
N ILE A 338 -1.70 12.44 -13.74
CA ILE A 338 -0.71 11.39 -14.08
C ILE A 338 -0.73 11.09 -15.58
N HIS A 339 -1.91 11.00 -16.20
CA HIS A 339 -2.05 10.79 -17.63
C HIS A 339 -1.48 11.97 -18.43
N SER A 340 -1.79 13.20 -18.03
CA SER A 340 -1.19 14.40 -18.64
C SER A 340 0.33 14.44 -18.47
N ALA A 341 0.83 13.92 -17.34
CA ALA A 341 2.24 13.88 -17.02
C ALA A 341 3.01 12.85 -17.88
N LEU A 342 2.42 11.69 -18.14
CA LEU A 342 2.95 10.70 -19.10
C LEU A 342 3.15 11.29 -20.50
N MET A 343 2.36 12.31 -20.86
CA MET A 343 2.49 13.02 -22.14
C MET A 343 3.52 14.16 -22.11
N THR A 344 3.91 14.66 -20.92
CA THR A 344 4.69 15.91 -20.80
C THR A 344 5.67 15.91 -19.61
N VAL A 345 6.82 15.25 -19.75
CA VAL A 345 7.75 14.92 -18.65
C VAL A 345 8.23 16.12 -17.80
N THR A 346 8.37 17.34 -18.35
CA THR A 346 8.98 18.48 -17.63
C THR A 346 8.01 19.29 -16.77
N ASN A 347 6.74 19.47 -17.19
CA ASN A 347 5.71 20.12 -16.35
C ASN A 347 4.93 19.11 -15.48
N ALA A 348 5.13 17.82 -15.75
CA ALA A 348 4.47 16.70 -15.11
C ALA A 348 4.75 16.58 -13.61
N MET A 349 5.96 16.90 -13.17
CA MET A 349 6.45 16.38 -11.89
C MET A 349 5.86 17.07 -10.69
N GLU A 350 5.63 18.38 -10.74
CA GLU A 350 4.93 19.09 -9.66
C GLU A 350 3.51 18.54 -9.44
N LYS A 351 2.77 18.33 -10.54
CA LYS A 351 1.44 17.73 -10.51
C LYS A 351 1.49 16.29 -10.00
N THR A 352 2.50 15.53 -10.43
CA THR A 352 2.72 14.16 -10.00
C THR A 352 2.97 14.11 -8.48
N ARG A 353 3.79 15.01 -7.93
CA ARG A 353 4.06 15.10 -6.49
C ARG A 353 2.81 15.45 -5.69
N LEU A 354 2.03 16.42 -6.16
CA LEU A 354 0.75 16.77 -5.56
C LEU A 354 -0.26 15.60 -5.62
N ALA A 355 -0.31 14.90 -6.76
CA ALA A 355 -1.10 13.69 -6.93
C ALA A 355 -0.68 12.59 -5.93
N LEU A 356 0.63 12.36 -5.76
CA LEU A 356 1.17 11.42 -4.77
C LEU A 356 0.72 11.78 -3.35
N HIS A 357 0.77 13.06 -2.95
CA HIS A 357 0.27 13.50 -1.65
C HIS A 357 -1.23 13.20 -1.47
N HIS A 358 -2.06 13.51 -2.47
CA HIS A 358 -3.48 13.20 -2.41
C HIS A 358 -3.74 11.69 -2.32
N LEU A 359 -3.03 10.87 -3.11
CA LEU A 359 -3.13 9.41 -3.01
C LEU A 359 -2.76 8.91 -1.60
N GLY A 360 -1.72 9.47 -0.97
CA GLY A 360 -1.38 9.17 0.42
C GLY A 360 -2.47 9.63 1.40
N LYS A 361 -3.08 10.81 1.15
CA LYS A 361 -4.10 11.38 2.05
C LYS A 361 -5.36 10.53 2.10
N ILE A 362 -5.80 9.98 0.96
CA ILE A 362 -6.98 9.12 0.94
C ILE A 362 -6.70 7.78 1.62
N LEU A 363 -5.51 7.21 1.45
CA LEU A 363 -5.10 5.98 2.14
C LEU A 363 -5.02 6.18 3.65
N PHE A 364 -4.42 7.28 4.10
CA PHE A 364 -4.39 7.67 5.50
C PHE A 364 -5.81 7.75 6.08
N ALA A 365 -6.74 8.44 5.39
CA ALA A 365 -8.11 8.58 5.86
C ALA A 365 -8.85 7.23 5.96
N GLN A 366 -8.65 6.34 4.98
CA GLN A 366 -9.23 4.99 4.99
C GLN A 366 -8.67 4.13 6.14
N ALA A 367 -7.36 4.17 6.37
CA ALA A 367 -6.71 3.42 7.44
C ALA A 367 -7.15 3.92 8.83
N THR A 368 -7.18 5.24 9.06
CA THR A 368 -7.65 5.82 10.32
C THR A 368 -9.13 5.49 10.58
N GLU A 369 -10.00 5.56 9.56
CA GLU A 369 -11.41 5.17 9.72
C GLU A 369 -11.55 3.68 10.10
N MET A 370 -10.63 2.83 9.66
CA MET A 370 -10.60 1.39 9.94
C MET A 370 -10.07 1.06 11.34
N MET A 371 -9.09 1.80 11.83
CA MET A 371 -8.49 1.59 13.15
C MET A 371 -9.35 2.17 14.29
N ASN A 372 -10.24 3.11 13.99
CA ASN A 372 -11.10 3.76 14.98
C ASN A 372 -12.41 2.97 15.21
N PRO A 373 -12.66 2.45 16.44
CA PRO A 373 -13.85 1.64 16.76
C PRO A 373 -15.18 2.38 16.56
N ASP A 374 -15.20 3.71 16.70
CA ASP A 374 -16.40 4.53 16.50
C ASP A 374 -16.82 4.63 15.03
N THR A 375 -15.88 4.36 14.12
CA THR A 375 -16.07 4.60 12.69
C THR A 375 -15.98 3.32 11.86
N ASN A 376 -15.31 2.28 12.37
CA ASN A 376 -14.94 1.07 11.63
C ASN A 376 -16.04 -0.01 11.55
N LYS A 377 -17.24 0.29 12.04
CA LYS A 377 -18.40 -0.63 12.05
C LYS A 377 -18.11 -1.93 12.81
N GLY A 378 -17.64 -1.80 14.05
CA GLY A 378 -17.48 -2.91 14.96
C GLY A 378 -16.23 -3.75 14.70
N LEU A 379 -15.17 -3.23 14.09
CA LEU A 379 -13.85 -3.86 14.21
C LEU A 379 -13.24 -3.52 15.58
N PRO A 380 -12.34 -4.37 16.11
CA PRO A 380 -11.63 -4.06 17.35
C PRO A 380 -10.76 -2.80 17.21
N PRO A 381 -10.54 -2.05 18.31
CA PRO A 381 -9.70 -0.85 18.28
C PRO A 381 -8.29 -1.19 17.81
N SER A 382 -7.74 -0.35 16.94
CA SER A 382 -6.40 -0.55 16.34
C SER A 382 -6.21 -1.93 15.67
N LEU A 383 -7.31 -2.61 15.29
CA LEU A 383 -7.32 -3.94 14.67
C LEU A 383 -6.69 -5.04 15.54
N ALA A 384 -6.80 -4.90 16.87
CA ALA A 384 -6.32 -5.90 17.82
C ALA A 384 -7.09 -7.24 17.69
N ALA A 385 -6.37 -8.33 17.42
CA ALA A 385 -6.97 -9.65 17.27
C ALA A 385 -7.27 -10.35 18.62
N THR A 386 -6.72 -9.83 19.72
CA THR A 386 -6.90 -10.34 21.09
C THR A 386 -7.47 -9.25 21.99
N ASP A 387 -7.46 -9.45 23.30
CA ASP A 387 -7.96 -8.49 24.28
C ASP A 387 -7.30 -7.09 24.11
N PRO A 388 -8.11 -6.03 23.85
CA PRO A 388 -7.60 -4.69 23.57
C PRO A 388 -6.76 -4.07 24.69
N SER A 389 -6.96 -4.49 25.95
CA SER A 389 -6.20 -3.97 27.09
C SER A 389 -4.69 -4.27 26.98
N LEU A 390 -4.33 -5.35 26.30
CA LEU A 390 -2.94 -5.83 26.15
C LEU A 390 -2.49 -5.97 24.70
N ASN A 391 -3.29 -5.47 23.74
CA ASN A 391 -2.95 -5.52 22.32
C ASN A 391 -3.33 -4.22 21.61
N PHE A 392 -2.31 -3.41 21.30
CA PHE A 392 -2.48 -2.12 20.62
C PHE A 392 -2.19 -2.17 19.12
N HIS A 393 -1.83 -3.35 18.62
CA HIS A 393 -1.58 -3.69 17.23
C HIS A 393 -1.17 -2.53 16.28
N CYS A 394 -2.10 -1.99 15.48
CA CYS A 394 -1.80 -0.97 14.46
C CYS A 394 -1.58 0.44 15.00
N LYS A 395 -1.66 0.68 16.32
CA LYS A 395 -1.48 2.02 16.90
C LYS A 395 -0.14 2.65 16.52
N GLY A 396 0.94 1.86 16.51
CA GLY A 396 2.25 2.34 16.06
C GLY A 396 2.29 2.66 14.56
N VAL A 397 1.58 1.87 13.75
CA VAL A 397 1.47 2.07 12.30
C VAL A 397 0.68 3.34 11.99
N GLU A 398 -0.41 3.63 12.71
CA GLU A 398 -1.16 4.87 12.56
C GLU A 398 -0.30 6.12 12.79
N ILE A 399 0.59 6.08 13.79
CA ILE A 399 1.52 7.17 14.09
C ILE A 399 2.53 7.34 12.94
N SER A 400 3.08 6.24 12.41
CA SER A 400 3.96 6.25 11.24
C SER A 400 3.25 6.81 10.00
N LEU A 401 2.02 6.37 9.73
CA LEU A 401 1.20 6.88 8.65
C LEU A 401 0.98 8.39 8.74
N ALA A 402 0.72 8.92 9.94
CA ALA A 402 0.58 10.34 10.20
C ALA A 402 1.90 11.11 9.94
N ALA A 403 3.05 10.53 10.30
CA ALA A 403 4.36 11.11 10.00
C ALA A 403 4.61 11.16 8.48
N TYR A 404 4.36 10.06 7.77
CA TYR A 404 4.58 9.99 6.32
C TYR A 404 3.67 10.93 5.54
N ILE A 405 2.38 11.04 5.89
CA ILE A 405 1.50 11.98 5.20
C ILE A 405 1.86 13.44 5.48
N SER A 406 2.40 13.74 6.66
CA SER A 406 2.91 15.07 7.01
C SER A 406 4.15 15.42 6.19
N GLU A 407 5.09 14.48 6.06
CA GLU A 407 6.26 14.62 5.20
C GLU A 407 5.86 14.79 3.73
N LEU A 408 4.94 13.96 3.22
CA LEU A 408 4.39 14.09 1.87
C LEU A 408 3.72 15.45 1.64
N GLY A 409 3.03 16.00 2.64
CA GLY A 409 2.42 17.32 2.55
C GLY A 409 3.46 18.43 2.38
N PHE A 410 4.57 18.36 3.13
CA PHE A 410 5.70 19.27 2.96
C PHE A 410 6.38 19.11 1.59
N LEU A 411 6.55 17.86 1.18
CA LEU A 411 7.15 17.47 -0.08
C LEU A 411 6.25 17.76 -1.29
N ALA A 412 4.96 18.06 -1.13
CA ALA A 412 4.10 18.45 -2.25
C ALA A 412 4.30 19.91 -2.69
N ASN A 413 5.06 20.72 -1.93
CA ASN A 413 5.27 22.12 -2.25
C ASN A 413 6.02 22.29 -3.59
N PRO A 414 5.59 23.25 -4.43
CA PRO A 414 6.20 23.44 -5.74
C PRO A 414 7.67 23.86 -5.59
N VAL A 415 8.55 23.24 -6.37
CA VAL A 415 9.97 23.62 -6.43
C VAL A 415 10.16 24.75 -7.43
N SER A 416 9.40 24.74 -8.53
CA SER A 416 9.48 25.75 -9.61
C SER A 416 9.30 27.21 -9.16
N THR A 417 8.74 27.47 -7.98
CA THR A 417 8.64 28.82 -7.41
C THR A 417 9.97 29.34 -6.83
N HIS A 418 10.99 28.50 -6.76
CA HIS A 418 12.30 28.82 -6.20
C HIS A 418 13.38 29.07 -7.26
N ILE A 419 12.99 29.18 -8.55
CA ILE A 419 13.88 29.47 -9.66
C ILE A 419 14.74 30.71 -9.35
N GLN A 420 16.06 30.51 -9.35
CA GLN A 420 17.04 31.57 -9.20
C GLN A 420 17.62 31.99 -10.54
N SER A 421 17.97 33.27 -10.69
CA SER A 421 18.75 33.70 -11.84
C SER A 421 20.18 33.15 -11.74
N ALA A 422 20.62 32.38 -12.72
CA ALA A 422 21.92 31.70 -12.71
C ALA A 422 22.79 32.08 -13.93
N GLU A 423 24.08 31.75 -13.85
CA GLU A 423 25.05 31.86 -14.94
C GLU A 423 25.06 33.25 -15.59
N MET A 424 25.52 34.26 -14.84
CA MET A 424 25.58 35.66 -15.30
C MET A 424 24.24 36.22 -15.80
N HIS A 425 23.12 35.77 -15.23
CA HIS A 425 21.75 36.08 -15.68
C HIS A 425 21.35 35.56 -17.06
N ASN A 426 22.21 34.78 -17.72
CA ASN A 426 21.87 34.14 -18.99
C ASN A 426 20.82 33.03 -18.79
N GLN A 427 20.80 32.39 -17.61
CA GLN A 427 19.79 31.39 -17.22
C GLN A 427 18.87 31.94 -16.12
N ALA A 428 18.24 33.09 -16.43
CA ALA A 428 17.29 33.76 -15.53
C ALA A 428 15.95 33.02 -15.39
N ILE A 429 15.55 32.26 -16.42
CA ILE A 429 14.36 31.41 -16.45
C ILE A 429 14.80 30.00 -16.86
N LYS A 430 14.26 28.98 -16.20
CA LYS A 430 14.61 27.57 -16.43
C LYS A 430 13.55 26.61 -15.91
N SER A 431 13.54 25.39 -16.43
CA SER A 431 12.86 24.25 -15.81
C SER A 431 13.71 23.76 -14.64
N ASP A 432 13.17 23.78 -13.41
CA ASP A 432 13.90 23.47 -12.17
C ASP A 432 14.36 21.99 -12.09
N PRO A 433 15.35 21.64 -11.24
CA PRO A 433 15.88 20.29 -11.15
C PRO A 433 14.93 19.37 -10.39
N ILE A 434 14.04 18.75 -11.16
CA ILE A 434 13.11 17.68 -10.80
C ILE A 434 13.77 16.47 -10.11
N ILE A 435 15.10 16.33 -10.24
CA ILE A 435 15.84 15.10 -9.96
C ILE A 435 15.77 14.66 -8.49
N ASN A 436 15.80 15.59 -7.52
CA ASN A 436 15.90 15.20 -6.09
C ASN A 436 14.56 15.04 -5.38
N PHE A 437 13.60 15.92 -5.64
CA PHE A 437 12.35 15.96 -4.86
C PHE A 437 11.47 14.76 -5.19
N THR A 438 11.30 14.44 -6.48
CA THR A 438 10.43 13.35 -6.94
C THR A 438 10.77 11.97 -6.34
N ALA A 439 12.03 11.70 -6.03
CA ALA A 439 12.47 10.42 -5.49
C ALA A 439 12.17 10.24 -4.00
N LEU A 440 12.32 11.32 -3.22
CA LEU A 440 11.99 11.34 -1.80
C LEU A 440 10.47 11.21 -1.62
N ASP A 441 9.70 11.91 -2.47
CA ASP A 441 8.24 11.90 -2.46
C ASP A 441 7.69 10.50 -2.74
N LEU A 442 8.26 9.81 -3.74
CA LEU A 442 7.89 8.44 -4.04
C LEU A 442 8.21 7.47 -2.91
N ARG A 443 9.34 7.65 -2.23
CA ARG A 443 9.72 6.78 -1.12
C ARG A 443 8.77 6.95 0.07
N ALA A 444 8.48 8.19 0.45
CA ALA A 444 7.52 8.50 1.51
C ALA A 444 6.11 7.96 1.16
N LEU A 445 5.66 8.09 -0.09
CA LEU A 445 4.38 7.50 -0.50
C LEU A 445 4.44 5.97 -0.50
N GLN A 446 5.51 5.35 -0.95
CA GLN A 446 5.65 3.90 -0.94
C GLN A 446 5.54 3.34 0.48
N TYR A 447 6.14 3.99 1.48
CA TYR A 447 5.96 3.61 2.89
C TYR A 447 4.51 3.81 3.36
N ASN A 448 3.95 5.01 3.16
CA ASN A 448 2.57 5.31 3.55
C ASN A 448 1.56 4.31 2.94
N LEU A 449 1.76 3.98 1.67
CA LEU A 449 0.89 3.10 0.93
C LEU A 449 1.03 1.64 1.36
N VAL A 450 2.26 1.17 1.63
CA VAL A 450 2.50 -0.21 2.09
C VAL A 450 1.95 -0.42 3.49
N GLU A 451 2.14 0.55 4.39
CA GLU A 451 1.58 0.48 5.75
C GLU A 451 0.05 0.52 5.73
N GLY A 452 -0.55 1.46 5.00
CA GLY A 452 -2.01 1.54 4.88
C GLY A 452 -2.60 0.30 4.21
N PHE A 453 -1.94 -0.23 3.17
CA PHE A 453 -2.33 -1.48 2.52
C PHE A 453 -2.29 -2.67 3.48
N ARG A 454 -1.25 -2.75 4.31
CA ARG A 454 -1.12 -3.80 5.33
C ARG A 454 -2.25 -3.71 6.36
N ASP A 455 -2.56 -2.52 6.86
CA ASP A 455 -3.66 -2.33 7.81
C ASP A 455 -5.02 -2.68 7.20
N ILE A 456 -5.22 -2.37 5.91
CA ILE A 456 -6.42 -2.77 5.17
C ILE A 456 -6.51 -4.30 5.04
N ILE A 457 -5.40 -5.00 4.84
CA ILE A 457 -5.37 -6.47 4.85
C ILE A 457 -5.70 -7.02 6.23
N GLU A 458 -5.13 -6.46 7.30
CA GLU A 458 -5.47 -6.86 8.67
C GLU A 458 -6.95 -6.62 8.96
N GLY A 459 -7.50 -5.47 8.58
CA GLY A 459 -8.91 -5.17 8.77
C GLY A 459 -9.83 -6.11 8.00
N ALA A 460 -9.47 -6.46 6.77
CA ALA A 460 -10.17 -7.49 5.99
C ALA A 460 -10.10 -8.88 6.66
N THR A 461 -8.94 -9.22 7.25
CA THR A 461 -8.73 -10.49 7.97
C THR A 461 -9.53 -10.52 9.28
N ALA A 462 -9.46 -9.45 10.07
CA ALA A 462 -10.21 -9.29 11.31
C ALA A 462 -11.72 -9.30 11.04
N ARG A 463 -12.18 -8.69 9.93
CA ARG A 463 -13.58 -8.71 9.54
C ARG A 463 -14.10 -10.12 9.30
N TYR A 464 -13.29 -11.04 8.78
CA TYR A 464 -13.67 -12.45 8.67
C TYR A 464 -13.98 -13.06 10.04
N PHE A 465 -13.04 -12.93 10.99
CA PHE A 465 -13.24 -13.40 12.37
C PHE A 465 -14.51 -12.81 12.99
N TRP A 466 -14.76 -11.52 12.72
CA TRP A 466 -15.88 -10.76 13.27
C TRP A 466 -17.22 -10.90 12.52
N THR A 467 -17.27 -11.53 11.34
CA THR A 467 -18.52 -11.64 10.55
C THR A 467 -19.13 -13.04 10.56
N LYS A 468 -18.37 -14.10 10.85
CA LYS A 468 -18.95 -15.45 10.73
C LYS A 468 -18.60 -16.56 11.71
N GLU A 469 -17.62 -16.45 12.60
CA GLU A 469 -17.24 -17.65 13.39
C GLU A 469 -17.72 -17.69 14.83
N PRO A 470 -17.35 -16.84 15.79
CA PRO A 470 -17.55 -17.17 17.21
C PRO A 470 -19.01 -17.28 17.66
N LEU A 471 -20.00 -16.90 16.85
CA LEU A 471 -21.43 -16.97 17.21
C LEU A 471 -22.31 -17.32 16.00
N SER A 472 -21.83 -18.19 15.12
CA SER A 472 -22.66 -18.65 14.00
C SER A 472 -23.99 -19.24 14.51
N PRO A 473 -25.07 -19.20 13.71
CA PRO A 473 -26.37 -19.80 14.08
C PRO A 473 -26.29 -21.29 14.47
N VAL A 474 -25.19 -21.98 14.14
CA VAL A 474 -24.96 -23.39 14.46
C VAL A 474 -24.25 -23.53 15.82
N GLU A 475 -23.35 -22.61 16.16
CA GLU A 475 -22.59 -22.65 17.42
C GLU A 475 -23.33 -22.04 18.61
N TYR A 476 -24.12 -20.98 18.38
CA TYR A 476 -25.11 -20.53 19.36
C TYR A 476 -26.14 -21.64 19.65
N ARG A 477 -26.61 -22.34 18.61
CA ARG A 477 -27.46 -23.54 18.77
C ARG A 477 -26.74 -24.70 19.44
N ARG A 478 -25.40 -24.75 19.39
CA ARG A 478 -24.60 -25.76 20.10
C ARG A 478 -24.45 -25.41 21.58
N CYS A 479 -24.26 -24.13 21.92
CA CYS A 479 -24.32 -23.61 23.29
C CYS A 479 -25.72 -23.74 23.90
N GLU A 480 -26.78 -23.48 23.12
CA GLU A 480 -28.16 -23.79 23.51
C GLU A 480 -28.39 -25.29 23.65
N ARG A 481 -28.04 -26.12 22.65
CA ARG A 481 -28.26 -27.58 22.70
C ARG A 481 -27.47 -28.31 23.78
N SER A 482 -26.29 -27.80 24.17
CA SER A 482 -25.54 -28.33 25.32
C SER A 482 -26.26 -28.13 26.65
N LYS A 483 -27.40 -27.41 26.66
CA LYS A 483 -28.31 -27.26 27.81
C LYS A 483 -29.79 -27.56 27.50
N LEU A 484 -30.17 -27.58 26.23
CA LEU A 484 -31.46 -28.01 25.69
C LEU A 484 -31.31 -29.37 24.99
N THR A 485 -30.91 -30.39 25.73
CA THR A 485 -31.21 -31.78 25.34
C THR A 485 -32.48 -32.20 26.08
N LEU A 486 -33.58 -31.55 25.73
CA LEU A 486 -34.93 -31.95 26.05
C LEU A 486 -35.40 -32.84 24.89
N THR A 487 -36.06 -33.95 25.22
CA THR A 487 -36.51 -35.04 24.33
C THR A 487 -35.46 -36.11 24.00
N GLU A 488 -35.29 -37.06 24.91
CA GLU A 488 -35.49 -38.51 24.67
C GLU A 488 -35.14 -39.29 25.94
N SER A 489 -36.14 -39.57 26.79
CA SER A 489 -36.22 -40.83 27.57
C SER A 489 -37.54 -40.93 28.36
N GLY A 490 -38.43 -41.80 27.86
CA GLY A 490 -39.46 -42.58 28.59
C GLY A 490 -40.44 -41.84 29.50
N ILE A 491 -41.76 -41.85 29.26
CA ILE A 491 -42.63 -43.04 29.24
C ILE A 491 -44.01 -42.62 28.70
N GLY A 492 -44.61 -43.39 27.78
CA GLY A 492 -46.07 -43.55 27.72
C GLY A 492 -46.85 -43.04 26.50
N THR A 493 -46.85 -43.82 25.42
CA THR A 493 -47.98 -44.10 24.48
C THR A 493 -48.74 -42.96 23.78
N GLY A 494 -48.59 -42.89 22.45
CA GLY A 494 -49.57 -42.26 21.56
C GLY A 494 -49.14 -42.33 20.09
N LYS A 495 -49.85 -43.13 19.30
CA LYS A 495 -49.57 -43.40 17.87
C LYS A 495 -49.70 -42.15 16.98
N GLY A 496 -48.79 -42.02 16.03
CA GLY A 496 -49.10 -41.59 14.65
C GLY A 496 -48.52 -40.25 14.22
N ALA A 497 -47.50 -40.29 13.36
CA ALA A 497 -47.45 -39.60 12.06
C ALA A 497 -46.01 -39.62 11.53
N GLU A 498 -45.72 -40.59 10.65
CA GLU A 498 -44.69 -40.41 9.63
C GLU A 498 -45.20 -39.39 8.61
N SER A 499 -44.50 -38.28 8.39
CA SER A 499 -44.36 -37.70 7.05
C SER A 499 -43.31 -36.59 7.00
N ARG A 500 -42.29 -36.81 6.15
CA ARG A 500 -41.72 -35.89 5.16
C ARG A 500 -41.46 -34.44 5.59
N ASP A 501 -40.18 -34.06 5.59
CA ASP A 501 -39.73 -32.83 4.91
C ASP A 501 -38.26 -32.97 4.50
N SER A 502 -38.08 -33.52 3.30
CA SER A 502 -36.96 -33.24 2.41
C SER A 502 -37.48 -32.26 1.36
N ASP A 503 -36.69 -31.25 1.05
CA ASP A 503 -36.93 -30.20 0.04
C ASP A 503 -37.73 -28.99 0.52
N LEU A 504 -37.01 -27.87 0.77
CA LEU A 504 -37.28 -26.53 0.23
C LEU A 504 -36.23 -25.54 0.78
N ILE A 505 -35.04 -25.56 0.18
CA ILE A 505 -34.16 -24.39 0.15
C ILE A 505 -34.47 -23.64 -1.14
N SER A 506 -35.04 -22.44 -1.04
CA SER A 506 -34.96 -21.44 -2.11
C SER A 506 -33.96 -20.35 -1.67
N PRO A 507 -33.11 -19.82 -2.58
CA PRO A 507 -32.03 -18.91 -2.22
C PRO A 507 -32.39 -17.42 -2.34
N HIS A 508 -33.65 -17.04 -2.14
CA HIS A 508 -34.07 -15.63 -2.13
C HIS A 508 -34.81 -15.30 -0.84
N GLU A 509 -34.54 -14.11 -0.31
CA GLU A 509 -35.06 -13.55 0.96
C GLU A 509 -34.22 -13.84 2.22
N ARG A 510 -33.03 -13.22 2.29
CA ARG A 510 -32.39 -12.86 3.57
C ARG A 510 -32.08 -11.37 3.60
N GLY A 511 -33.10 -10.57 3.90
CA GLY A 511 -32.94 -9.26 4.51
C GLY A 511 -33.74 -9.28 5.80
N PRO A 512 -33.17 -8.93 6.96
CA PRO A 512 -33.96 -8.98 8.17
C PRO A 512 -34.96 -7.81 8.15
N ARG A 513 -36.26 -8.14 8.10
CA ARG A 513 -37.36 -7.22 8.39
C ARG A 513 -37.55 -7.21 9.91
N PHE A 514 -37.55 -6.03 10.52
CA PHE A 514 -37.69 -5.84 11.97
C PHE A 514 -38.80 -4.83 12.30
N ALA A 515 -39.53 -5.13 13.38
CA ALA A 515 -40.52 -4.31 14.09
C ALA A 515 -40.73 -4.92 15.51
N PRO A 516 -41.43 -4.29 16.49
CA PRO A 516 -41.81 -2.88 16.68
C PRO A 516 -41.37 -2.31 18.07
N ASP A 517 -41.77 -1.05 18.31
CA ASP A 517 -41.55 -0.12 19.44
C ASP A 517 -41.75 -0.64 20.89
N ILE A 518 -41.06 0.00 21.88
CA ILE A 518 -41.59 0.64 23.13
C ILE A 518 -40.46 1.00 24.17
N PRO A 519 -40.63 2.01 25.07
CA PRO A 519 -39.61 3.03 25.42
C PRO A 519 -39.08 3.04 26.89
N CYS A 520 -38.13 3.98 27.14
CA CYS A 520 -37.67 4.55 28.44
C CYS A 520 -36.88 3.60 29.39
N ALA A 521 -36.00 4.03 30.30
CA ALA A 521 -35.17 5.21 30.55
C ALA A 521 -34.31 4.87 31.80
N SER A 522 -33.06 5.32 31.89
CA SER A 522 -32.44 5.69 33.18
C SER A 522 -31.12 6.44 32.94
N LEU A 523 -31.13 7.72 33.29
CA LEU A 523 -30.00 8.63 33.42
C LEU A 523 -28.91 8.05 34.32
N VAL A 524 -27.65 8.22 33.92
CA VAL A 524 -26.57 8.63 34.83
C VAL A 524 -25.73 9.68 34.12
N ILE A 525 -25.81 10.92 34.61
CA ILE A 525 -24.89 12.01 34.26
C ILE A 525 -23.70 11.92 35.23
N PRO A 526 -22.45 12.00 34.73
CA PRO A 526 -21.39 12.59 35.52
C PRO A 526 -20.68 13.70 34.73
N GLY A 527 -21.18 14.92 34.90
CA GLY A 527 -20.38 16.13 34.75
C GLY A 527 -20.02 16.62 36.13
N THR A 528 -18.81 16.34 36.60
CA THR A 528 -18.06 17.10 37.63
C THR A 528 -16.70 16.47 37.89
N THR A 529 -15.80 16.49 36.90
CA THR A 529 -14.35 16.38 37.15
C THR A 529 -13.49 17.13 36.12
N GLU A 530 -14.08 18.11 35.44
CA GLU A 530 -13.45 18.88 34.34
C GLU A 530 -13.10 20.33 34.75
N ARG A 531 -12.78 20.58 36.03
CA ARG A 531 -12.48 21.94 36.53
C ARG A 531 -11.16 22.11 37.30
N LEU A 532 -10.21 21.19 37.16
CA LEU A 532 -8.91 21.29 37.86
C LEU A 532 -7.64 21.11 36.97
N GLN A 533 -7.77 21.12 35.64
CA GLN A 533 -6.59 21.13 34.75
C GLN A 533 -6.44 22.39 33.87
N GLU A 534 -7.43 23.29 33.80
CA GLU A 534 -7.36 24.53 33.01
C GLU A 534 -6.82 25.76 33.77
N ARG A 535 -6.16 25.59 34.91
CA ARG A 535 -5.51 26.70 35.65
C ARG A 535 -4.05 26.42 35.99
N ARG A 536 -3.24 26.05 34.99
CA ARG A 536 -1.78 26.02 35.15
C ARG A 536 -0.96 26.28 33.88
N LEU A 537 -1.51 27.06 32.95
CA LEU A 537 -0.80 27.58 31.76
C LEU A 537 -1.22 29.04 31.48
N GLN A 538 -1.04 29.91 32.46
CA GLN A 538 -0.87 31.35 32.25
C GLN A 538 0.23 31.80 33.21
N GLU A 539 1.19 32.58 32.70
CA GLU A 539 2.52 32.93 33.25
C GLU A 539 3.58 31.82 32.98
N GLY A 540 4.65 31.98 32.21
CA GLY A 540 5.29 33.12 31.55
C GLY A 540 6.82 32.89 31.60
N GLU A 541 7.46 32.69 30.42
CA GLU A 541 8.88 32.95 30.06
C GLU A 541 10.02 32.37 30.95
N THR A 542 11.13 31.78 30.50
CA THR A 542 12.08 32.02 29.40
C THR A 542 13.04 30.80 29.35
N GLY A 543 13.60 30.45 28.18
CA GLY A 543 14.65 29.44 28.10
C GLY A 543 15.08 29.14 26.67
N LYS A 544 15.96 30.00 26.11
CA LYS A 544 16.74 29.67 24.91
C LYS A 544 17.80 28.65 25.30
N GLU A 545 17.82 27.49 24.65
CA GLU A 545 19.08 26.81 24.31
C GLU A 545 18.87 25.87 23.12
N ALA A 546 19.71 26.07 22.11
CA ALA A 546 19.89 25.15 21.01
C ALA A 546 20.76 23.99 21.48
N PHE A 547 20.50 22.75 21.03
CA PHE A 547 21.46 21.90 20.32
C PHE A 547 20.93 20.48 20.03
N ARG A 548 21.13 20.11 18.75
CA ARG A 548 21.51 18.79 18.19
C ARG A 548 20.56 17.60 18.33
N SER A 549 19.92 17.30 17.20
CA SER A 549 19.40 15.99 16.83
C SER A 549 20.50 14.92 16.79
N PRO A 550 20.32 13.72 17.37
CA PRO A 550 21.08 12.55 17.00
C PRO A 550 20.53 12.05 15.65
N GLN A 551 21.31 12.26 14.60
CA GLN A 551 21.19 11.50 13.36
C GLN A 551 21.76 10.11 13.64
N THR A 552 20.91 9.08 13.61
CA THR A 552 21.34 7.67 13.77
C THR A 552 21.11 6.92 12.46
N PRO A 553 22.03 6.00 12.07
CA PRO A 553 22.21 5.54 10.70
C PRO A 553 21.58 4.16 10.49
N ALA A 554 20.65 4.05 9.54
CA ALA A 554 20.15 2.76 9.07
C ALA A 554 19.80 2.85 7.57
N LEU A 555 20.82 3.04 6.73
CA LEU A 555 20.65 3.34 5.31
C LEU A 555 21.59 2.58 4.37
N ALA A 556 22.35 1.59 4.85
CA ALA A 556 23.41 0.96 4.06
C ALA A 556 23.46 -0.58 4.04
N PHE A 557 22.38 -1.30 4.38
CA PHE A 557 22.47 -2.78 4.48
C PHE A 557 21.47 -3.62 3.67
N PHE A 558 20.54 -3.04 2.90
CA PHE A 558 19.40 -3.82 2.37
C PHE A 558 19.18 -3.84 0.86
N GLU A 559 20.12 -3.35 0.03
CA GLU A 559 19.99 -3.43 -1.44
C GLU A 559 20.88 -4.51 -2.10
N GLU A 560 21.67 -5.28 -1.35
CA GLU A 560 22.68 -6.19 -1.93
C GLU A 560 22.37 -7.71 -1.83
N GLN A 561 21.15 -8.14 -1.44
CA GLN A 561 20.84 -9.58 -1.31
C GLN A 561 19.67 -10.13 -2.15
N ILE A 562 19.15 -9.40 -3.15
CA ILE A 562 18.03 -9.89 -3.97
C ILE A 562 18.51 -10.51 -5.31
N SER A 563 19.54 -11.35 -5.27
CA SER A 563 19.91 -12.19 -6.42
C SER A 563 19.97 -13.70 -6.15
N ASP A 564 19.89 -14.17 -4.89
CA ASP A 564 20.06 -15.59 -4.55
C ASP A 564 19.04 -16.11 -3.53
N VAL A 565 17.76 -15.74 -3.65
CA VAL A 565 16.70 -16.45 -2.90
C VAL A 565 16.36 -17.74 -3.66
N ASN A 566 17.22 -18.75 -3.50
CA ASN A 566 16.86 -20.13 -3.75
C ASN A 566 16.05 -20.61 -2.54
N VAL A 567 14.74 -20.77 -2.72
CA VAL A 567 13.83 -21.26 -1.68
C VAL A 567 14.11 -22.75 -1.45
N ASN A 568 15.03 -23.06 -0.54
CA ASN A 568 15.12 -24.39 0.06
C ASN A 568 14.11 -24.46 1.21
N VAL A 569 13.03 -25.21 0.98
CA VAL A 569 12.04 -25.56 1.99
C VAL A 569 12.66 -26.62 2.91
N GLU A 570 13.25 -26.20 4.03
CA GLU A 570 13.54 -27.11 5.13
C GLU A 570 12.30 -27.24 6.02
N SER A 571 11.70 -28.43 5.99
CA SER A 571 10.62 -28.86 6.86
C SER A 571 11.14 -29.02 8.29
N ASN A 572 10.98 -28.00 9.13
CA ASN A 572 11.18 -28.16 10.57
C ASN A 572 9.95 -28.82 11.19
N ASN A 573 10.10 -30.12 11.49
CA ASN A 573 9.21 -30.88 12.36
C ASN A 573 9.25 -30.29 13.77
N ILE A 574 8.12 -29.74 14.22
CA ILE A 574 7.85 -29.50 15.63
C ILE A 574 6.92 -30.62 16.09
N SER A 575 7.51 -31.74 16.47
CA SER A 575 6.88 -32.74 17.33
C SER A 575 7.36 -32.48 18.75
N ASP A 576 6.42 -32.18 19.65
CA ASP A 576 6.46 -32.39 21.11
C ASP A 576 5.85 -31.21 21.88
N LEU A 577 4.52 -31.21 21.99
CA LEU A 577 3.79 -30.68 23.16
C LEU A 577 2.55 -31.56 23.36
N SER A 578 2.73 -32.67 24.07
CA SER A 578 1.66 -33.55 24.56
C SER A 578 1.14 -33.08 25.93
N ASP A 579 -0.17 -33.28 26.12
CA ASP A 579 -0.98 -33.21 27.35
C ASP A 579 -1.28 -31.79 27.90
N SER A 580 -2.55 -31.38 28.06
CA SER A 580 -3.69 -32.12 28.61
C SER A 580 -5.01 -31.77 27.90
N THR A 581 -5.58 -32.73 27.18
CA THR A 581 -6.97 -32.69 26.74
C THR A 581 -7.85 -33.15 27.90
N LEU A 582 -8.66 -32.26 28.45
CA LEU A 582 -9.86 -32.68 29.20
C LEU A 582 -10.77 -33.40 28.20
N SER A 583 -11.10 -34.67 28.48
CA SER A 583 -11.99 -35.48 27.63
C SER A 583 -13.43 -34.96 27.70
N ASP A 584 -14.10 -34.89 26.55
CA ASP A 584 -15.50 -34.47 26.37
C ASP A 584 -16.50 -35.20 27.32
N ASP A 585 -16.12 -36.36 27.86
CA ASP A 585 -16.97 -37.19 28.72
C ASP A 585 -17.13 -36.67 30.17
N GLU A 586 -16.17 -35.91 30.72
CA GLU A 586 -16.32 -35.32 32.06
C GLU A 586 -17.27 -34.10 32.08
N TYR A 587 -17.43 -33.44 30.93
CA TYR A 587 -18.31 -32.27 30.74
C TYR A 587 -19.80 -32.66 30.74
N LEU A 588 -20.11 -33.88 30.30
CA LEU A 588 -21.47 -34.44 30.22
C LEU A 588 -22.03 -34.92 31.57
N ALA A 589 -21.17 -35.20 32.55
CA ALA A 589 -21.59 -35.71 33.86
C ALA A 589 -22.05 -34.60 34.83
N SER A 590 -21.35 -33.45 34.81
CA SER A 590 -21.70 -32.28 35.63
C SER A 590 -22.97 -31.55 35.15
N SER A 591 -23.34 -31.71 33.89
CA SER A 591 -24.46 -31.04 33.24
C SER A 591 -25.81 -31.74 33.50
N ARG A 592 -25.81 -33.02 33.89
CA ARG A 592 -27.03 -33.81 34.13
C ARG A 592 -27.76 -33.49 35.44
N SER A 593 -27.09 -32.93 36.46
CA SER A 593 -27.74 -32.62 37.75
C SER A 593 -28.47 -31.27 37.77
N SER A 594 -28.11 -30.34 36.89
CA SER A 594 -28.74 -29.01 36.78
C SER A 594 -29.94 -28.98 35.83
N VAL A 595 -30.07 -29.99 34.95
CA VAL A 595 -31.08 -30.04 33.86
C VAL A 595 -32.45 -30.55 34.35
N THR A 596 -32.49 -31.45 35.32
CA THR A 596 -33.74 -31.99 35.90
C THR A 596 -34.59 -30.94 36.62
N SER A 597 -34.02 -29.78 36.97
CA SER A 597 -34.73 -28.70 37.65
C SER A 597 -35.44 -27.72 36.70
N MET A 598 -35.12 -27.68 35.40
CA MET A 598 -35.77 -26.75 34.46
C MET A 598 -37.06 -27.29 33.85
N GLU A 599 -37.23 -28.63 33.77
CA GLU A 599 -38.43 -29.28 33.22
C GLU A 599 -39.68 -29.07 34.08
N SER A 600 -39.54 -28.97 35.41
CA SER A 600 -40.68 -28.78 36.32
C SER A 600 -41.20 -27.34 36.36
N ILE A 601 -40.60 -26.44 35.57
CA ILE A 601 -40.61 -24.99 35.81
C ILE A 601 -41.15 -24.20 34.61
N THR A 602 -41.01 -24.71 33.39
CA THR A 602 -41.34 -23.99 32.14
C THR A 602 -42.64 -24.46 31.48
N GLY A 603 -43.64 -24.81 32.29
CA GLY A 603 -44.93 -25.37 31.85
C GLY A 603 -45.41 -24.79 30.52
N ASP A 604 -45.55 -25.67 29.51
CA ASP A 604 -46.04 -25.52 28.14
C ASP A 604 -45.63 -24.30 27.27
N VAL A 605 -45.12 -23.19 27.80
CA VAL A 605 -44.87 -21.94 27.06
C VAL A 605 -43.50 -21.92 26.37
N LEU A 606 -42.53 -22.72 26.84
CA LEU A 606 -41.21 -22.87 26.20
C LEU A 606 -41.03 -24.20 25.45
N SER A 607 -42.10 -25.00 25.36
CA SER A 607 -42.10 -26.28 24.62
C SER A 607 -41.98 -26.11 23.10
N ALA A 608 -42.26 -24.90 22.61
CA ALA A 608 -41.83 -24.42 21.31
C ALA A 608 -41.41 -22.95 21.50
N PRO A 609 -40.11 -22.62 21.56
CA PRO A 609 -39.75 -21.21 21.54
C PRO A 609 -40.32 -20.62 20.26
N ASP A 610 -41.15 -19.60 20.38
CA ASP A 610 -41.56 -18.81 19.23
C ASP A 610 -40.28 -18.34 18.54
N ASP A 611 -40.04 -18.83 17.31
CA ASP A 611 -38.79 -18.65 16.55
C ASP A 611 -38.38 -17.15 16.46
N THR A 612 -39.35 -16.28 16.69
CA THR A 612 -39.26 -14.82 16.82
C THR A 612 -38.46 -14.36 18.04
N LEU A 613 -38.70 -14.88 19.25
CA LEU A 613 -38.02 -14.44 20.47
C LEU A 613 -36.55 -14.85 20.48
N ILE A 614 -36.24 -16.10 20.09
CA ILE A 614 -34.84 -16.55 19.96
C ILE A 614 -34.08 -15.69 18.95
N ARG A 615 -34.71 -15.36 17.83
CA ARG A 615 -34.11 -14.49 16.81
C ARG A 615 -33.86 -13.08 17.34
N GLU A 616 -34.76 -12.56 18.18
CA GLU A 616 -34.62 -11.26 18.83
C GLU A 616 -33.47 -11.27 19.86
N LEU A 617 -33.46 -12.22 20.79
CA LEU A 617 -32.41 -12.37 21.80
C LEU A 617 -31.02 -12.53 21.17
N LYS A 618 -30.93 -13.31 20.09
CA LYS A 618 -29.73 -13.45 19.29
C LYS A 618 -29.28 -12.12 18.67
N THR A 619 -30.22 -11.36 18.13
CA THR A 619 -29.93 -10.05 17.53
C THR A 619 -29.40 -9.09 18.60
N ILE A 620 -30.02 -9.05 19.77
CA ILE A 620 -29.57 -8.25 20.92
C ILE A 620 -28.15 -8.64 21.35
N PHE A 621 -27.87 -9.95 21.49
CA PHE A 621 -26.53 -10.41 21.84
C PHE A 621 -25.50 -9.92 20.84
N ILE A 622 -25.74 -10.15 19.54
CA ILE A 622 -24.81 -9.82 18.46
C ILE A 622 -24.61 -8.29 18.37
N GLU A 623 -25.69 -7.51 18.43
CA GLU A 623 -25.61 -6.04 18.39
C GLU A 623 -24.83 -5.50 19.60
N THR A 624 -25.15 -5.95 20.82
CA THR A 624 -24.42 -5.53 22.03
C THR A 624 -22.96 -5.99 22.02
N PHE A 625 -22.69 -7.22 21.62
CA PHE A 625 -21.32 -7.74 21.58
C PHE A 625 -20.45 -6.90 20.62
N TRP A 626 -20.95 -6.62 19.42
CA TRP A 626 -20.21 -5.85 18.42
C TRP A 626 -20.22 -4.33 18.61
N SER A 627 -21.09 -3.78 19.46
CA SER A 627 -21.01 -2.37 19.87
C SER A 627 -19.97 -2.12 20.95
N ASN A 628 -19.45 -3.17 21.60
CA ASN A 628 -18.55 -3.09 22.74
C ASN A 628 -17.16 -3.68 22.45
N THR A 629 -16.65 -3.50 21.22
CA THR A 629 -15.36 -4.09 20.78
C THR A 629 -14.12 -3.54 21.48
N THR A 630 -14.27 -2.46 22.26
CA THR A 630 -13.20 -1.89 23.09
C THR A 630 -13.03 -2.59 24.43
N MET A 631 -13.97 -3.47 24.81
CA MET A 631 -13.89 -4.29 26.02
C MET A 631 -13.05 -5.55 25.76
N ASP A 632 -12.38 -6.04 26.81
CA ASP A 632 -11.79 -7.38 26.79
C ASP A 632 -12.90 -8.44 26.70
N ALA A 633 -12.57 -9.62 26.17
CA ALA A 633 -13.58 -10.64 25.83
C ALA A 633 -14.51 -11.00 27.00
N GLU A 634 -13.99 -11.06 28.23
CA GLU A 634 -14.79 -11.40 29.40
C GLU A 634 -15.86 -10.34 29.69
N GLU A 635 -15.49 -9.06 29.73
CA GLU A 635 -16.42 -7.96 29.96
C GLU A 635 -17.38 -7.76 28.77
N GLN A 636 -16.88 -7.95 27.55
CA GLN A 636 -17.67 -7.88 26.33
C GLN A 636 -18.78 -8.95 26.30
N VAL A 637 -18.43 -10.21 26.61
CA VAL A 637 -19.41 -11.31 26.71
C VAL A 637 -20.39 -11.04 27.84
N ARG A 638 -19.92 -10.63 29.01
CA ARG A 638 -20.77 -10.33 30.18
C ARG A 638 -21.83 -9.28 29.83
N THR A 639 -21.43 -8.18 29.21
CA THR A 639 -22.33 -7.09 28.80
C THR A 639 -23.38 -7.55 27.79
N ALA A 640 -22.99 -8.41 26.83
CA ALA A 640 -23.91 -9.00 25.86
C ALA A 640 -24.90 -9.97 26.51
N VAL A 641 -24.43 -10.83 27.41
CA VAL A 641 -25.27 -11.76 28.20
C VAL A 641 -26.27 -10.98 29.06
N ASP A 642 -25.82 -9.93 29.75
CA ASP A 642 -26.68 -9.08 30.57
C ASP A 642 -27.80 -8.43 29.75
N SER A 643 -27.52 -8.02 28.51
CA SER A 643 -28.54 -7.48 27.59
C SER A 643 -29.60 -8.51 27.22
N VAL A 644 -29.19 -9.77 26.96
CA VAL A 644 -30.11 -10.89 26.69
C VAL A 644 -30.97 -11.19 27.93
N VAL A 645 -30.33 -11.30 29.10
CA VAL A 645 -31.02 -11.56 30.37
C VAL A 645 -32.03 -10.46 30.69
N ASN A 646 -31.69 -9.19 30.44
CA ASN A 646 -32.61 -8.08 30.62
C ASN A 646 -33.82 -8.14 29.70
N ARG A 647 -33.66 -8.58 28.44
CA ARG A 647 -34.79 -8.77 27.51
C ARG A 647 -35.68 -9.95 27.93
N LEU A 648 -35.09 -11.04 28.39
CA LEU A 648 -35.81 -12.20 28.95
C LEU A 648 -36.61 -11.80 30.19
N LEU A 649 -36.03 -11.01 31.09
CA LEU A 649 -36.74 -10.47 32.25
C LEU A 649 -37.94 -9.62 31.83
N ARG A 650 -37.79 -8.74 30.83
CA ARG A 650 -38.91 -7.95 30.30
C ARG A 650 -40.03 -8.83 29.74
N GLU A 651 -39.68 -9.90 29.02
CA GLU A 651 -40.66 -10.85 28.49
C GLU A 651 -41.43 -11.55 29.63
N ALA A 652 -40.71 -12.00 30.66
CA ALA A 652 -41.31 -12.63 31.83
C ALA A 652 -42.24 -11.68 32.61
N PHE A 653 -41.86 -10.40 32.73
CA PHE A 653 -42.71 -9.38 33.36
C PHE A 653 -43.96 -9.04 32.54
N GLN A 654 -43.88 -9.05 31.21
CA GLN A 654 -45.02 -8.79 30.33
C GLN A 654 -46.01 -9.96 30.31
N ASN A 655 -45.54 -11.18 30.56
CA ASN A 655 -46.33 -12.41 30.63
C ASN A 655 -46.47 -12.94 32.08
N SER A 656 -46.73 -12.04 33.03
CA SER A 656 -46.71 -12.31 34.47
C SER A 656 -47.70 -13.40 34.93
N ASP A 657 -48.78 -13.63 34.19
CA ASP A 657 -49.80 -14.63 34.51
C ASP A 657 -49.34 -16.08 34.24
N SER A 658 -48.21 -16.24 33.53
CA SER A 658 -47.65 -17.52 33.07
C SER A 658 -46.29 -17.87 33.67
N PHE A 659 -45.71 -17.02 34.52
CA PHE A 659 -44.35 -17.22 35.07
C PHE A 659 -44.31 -17.24 36.60
N ASP A 660 -43.67 -18.27 37.16
CA ASP A 660 -43.33 -18.31 38.59
C ASP A 660 -42.05 -17.51 38.86
N PHE A 661 -42.20 -16.31 39.43
CA PHE A 661 -41.08 -15.43 39.78
C PHE A 661 -40.15 -16.00 40.86
N SER A 662 -40.63 -16.92 41.70
CA SER A 662 -39.79 -17.58 42.71
C SER A 662 -38.72 -18.45 42.06
N VAL A 663 -39.05 -19.01 40.90
CA VAL A 663 -38.20 -19.89 40.11
C VAL A 663 -37.25 -19.13 39.20
N LEU A 664 -37.71 -18.05 38.57
CA LEU A 664 -36.84 -17.14 37.81
C LEU A 664 -35.67 -16.63 38.68
N ARG A 665 -35.89 -16.42 39.98
CA ARG A 665 -34.86 -15.98 40.93
C ARG A 665 -33.75 -17.00 41.14
N THR A 666 -34.03 -18.29 41.01
CA THR A 666 -33.06 -19.40 41.16
C THR A 666 -32.42 -19.78 39.84
N VAL A 667 -33.18 -19.84 38.76
CA VAL A 667 -32.71 -20.35 37.46
C VAL A 667 -31.93 -19.30 36.66
N LEU A 668 -32.34 -18.04 36.72
CA LEU A 668 -31.75 -16.98 35.88
C LEU A 668 -30.27 -16.70 36.20
N PRO A 669 -29.81 -16.68 37.46
CA PRO A 669 -28.39 -16.55 37.77
C PRO A 669 -27.54 -17.71 37.23
N GLU A 670 -28.04 -18.95 37.32
CA GLU A 670 -27.35 -20.13 36.78
C GLU A 670 -27.29 -20.13 35.25
N TYR A 671 -28.41 -19.76 34.60
CA TYR A 671 -28.48 -19.57 33.15
C TYR A 671 -27.50 -18.49 32.68
N ARG A 672 -27.50 -17.32 33.33
CA ARG A 672 -26.58 -16.21 33.04
C ARG A 672 -25.13 -16.66 33.17
N ALA A 673 -24.75 -17.25 34.31
CA ALA A 673 -23.38 -17.66 34.59
C ALA A 673 -22.88 -18.69 33.56
N SER A 674 -23.74 -19.61 33.15
CA SER A 674 -23.31 -20.58 32.16
C SER A 674 -23.27 -20.03 30.73
N LEU A 675 -24.22 -19.17 30.34
CA LEU A 675 -24.18 -18.52 29.04
C LEU A 675 -22.91 -17.66 28.91
N GLU A 676 -22.54 -16.94 29.97
CA GLU A 676 -21.27 -16.18 30.03
C GLU A 676 -20.06 -17.10 29.85
N LYS A 677 -19.99 -18.21 30.60
CA LYS A 677 -18.89 -19.19 30.50
C LYS A 677 -18.78 -19.80 29.09
N ASP A 678 -19.90 -20.23 28.51
CA ASP A 678 -19.93 -20.93 27.23
C ASP A 678 -19.54 -19.99 26.08
N CYS A 679 -20.10 -18.78 26.07
CA CYS A 679 -19.73 -17.74 25.11
C CYS A 679 -18.26 -17.32 25.23
N LEU A 680 -17.73 -17.17 26.45
CA LEU A 680 -16.34 -16.78 26.66
C LEU A 680 -15.37 -17.86 26.16
N ASN A 681 -15.65 -19.13 26.46
CA ASN A 681 -14.85 -20.26 25.98
C ASN A 681 -14.87 -20.35 24.45
N LEU A 682 -16.03 -20.11 23.85
CA LEU A 682 -16.18 -20.08 22.40
C LEU A 682 -15.34 -18.96 21.77
N VAL A 683 -15.45 -17.73 22.28
CA VAL A 683 -14.64 -16.59 21.79
C VAL A 683 -13.13 -16.89 21.91
N ARG A 684 -12.68 -17.43 23.04
CA ARG A 684 -11.27 -17.79 23.25
C ARG A 684 -10.80 -18.87 22.30
N ARG A 685 -11.61 -19.93 22.10
CA ARG A 685 -11.30 -21.02 21.19
C ARG A 685 -11.18 -20.54 19.75
N GLU A 686 -12.15 -19.76 19.29
CA GLU A 686 -12.14 -19.25 17.92
C GLU A 686 -11.01 -18.24 17.69
N ARG A 687 -10.68 -17.38 18.67
CA ARG A 687 -9.49 -16.51 18.57
C ARG A 687 -8.20 -17.31 18.46
N LYS A 688 -8.03 -18.34 19.30
CA LYS A 688 -6.87 -19.22 19.26
C LYS A 688 -6.79 -19.91 17.90
N HIS A 689 -7.89 -20.47 17.41
CA HIS A 689 -7.94 -21.09 16.09
C HIS A 689 -7.53 -20.07 15.02
N PHE A 690 -8.20 -18.92 14.94
CA PHE A 690 -7.92 -17.86 13.96
C PHE A 690 -6.45 -17.41 13.91
N LEU A 691 -5.80 -17.26 15.06
CA LEU A 691 -4.40 -16.82 15.15
C LEU A 691 -3.37 -17.93 14.91
N THR A 692 -3.75 -19.19 15.14
CA THR A 692 -2.84 -20.35 14.98
C THR A 692 -3.07 -21.11 13.68
N SER A 693 -4.18 -20.87 12.98
CA SER A 693 -4.50 -21.49 11.70
C SER A 693 -3.40 -21.22 10.66
N PRO A 694 -3.09 -22.21 9.80
CA PRO A 694 -2.12 -22.05 8.73
C PRO A 694 -2.48 -20.89 7.78
N MET A 695 -1.43 -20.25 7.26
CA MET A 695 -1.42 -18.99 6.52
C MET A 695 -2.42 -18.92 5.35
N GLY A 696 -3.70 -18.60 5.62
CA GLY A 696 -4.74 -18.47 4.61
C GLY A 696 -5.62 -19.71 4.37
N GLU A 697 -5.68 -20.65 5.31
CA GLU A 697 -6.78 -21.63 5.42
C GLU A 697 -8.05 -21.02 6.03
N LEU A 698 -7.95 -19.79 6.54
CA LEU A 698 -9.09 -18.98 6.93
C LEU A 698 -10.04 -18.81 5.74
N PRO A 699 -11.37 -18.97 5.90
CA PRO A 699 -12.35 -18.75 4.84
C PRO A 699 -12.49 -17.30 4.34
N THR A 700 -11.71 -16.34 4.87
CA THR A 700 -11.64 -14.94 4.42
C THR A 700 -11.60 -14.78 2.90
N PRO A 701 -10.75 -15.50 2.13
CA PRO A 701 -10.70 -15.37 0.68
C PRO A 701 -12.05 -15.61 0.00
N ALA A 702 -12.89 -16.52 0.52
CA ALA A 702 -14.19 -16.83 -0.08
C ALA A 702 -15.19 -15.67 0.02
N LEU A 703 -15.00 -14.75 0.97
CA LEU A 703 -15.85 -13.58 1.17
C LEU A 703 -15.38 -12.34 0.39
N LEU A 704 -14.08 -12.30 0.07
CA LEU A 704 -13.49 -11.21 -0.69
C LEU A 704 -13.86 -11.29 -2.17
N GLY A 705 -13.96 -10.13 -2.80
CA GLY A 705 -14.12 -9.99 -4.24
C GLY A 705 -12.92 -10.54 -5.02
N LEU A 706 -13.11 -10.79 -6.31
CA LEU A 706 -12.12 -11.49 -7.14
C LEU A 706 -10.72 -10.84 -7.08
N GLY A 707 -10.66 -9.51 -7.15
CA GLY A 707 -9.40 -8.77 -7.14
C GLY A 707 -8.73 -8.77 -5.77
N SER A 708 -9.47 -8.40 -4.72
CA SER A 708 -8.97 -8.34 -3.35
C SER A 708 -8.57 -9.70 -2.79
N ARG A 709 -9.31 -10.77 -3.13
CA ARG A 709 -9.02 -12.16 -2.75
C ARG A 709 -7.60 -12.58 -3.11
N ARG A 710 -7.17 -12.28 -4.33
CA ARG A 710 -5.86 -12.72 -4.83
C ARG A 710 -4.72 -11.98 -4.15
N ILE A 711 -4.93 -10.71 -3.84
CA ILE A 711 -3.96 -9.86 -3.15
C ILE A 711 -3.79 -10.30 -1.70
N TYR A 712 -4.92 -10.51 -1.02
CA TYR A 712 -4.95 -11.12 0.29
C TYR A 712 -4.20 -12.46 0.30
N THR A 713 -4.46 -13.31 -0.71
CA THR A 713 -3.82 -14.62 -0.84
C THR A 713 -2.31 -14.48 -1.04
N PHE A 714 -1.86 -13.56 -1.88
CA PHE A 714 -0.43 -13.31 -2.09
C PHE A 714 0.26 -12.89 -0.79
N VAL A 715 -0.29 -11.93 -0.05
CA VAL A 715 0.32 -11.44 1.18
C VAL A 715 0.31 -12.52 2.27
N ARG A 716 -0.79 -13.26 2.44
CA ARG A 716 -0.89 -14.29 3.49
C ARG A 716 -0.13 -15.57 3.14
N LYS A 717 -0.32 -16.12 1.93
CA LYS A 717 0.27 -17.41 1.52
C LYS A 717 1.68 -17.29 0.97
N GLU A 718 1.90 -16.35 0.05
CA GLU A 718 3.14 -16.32 -0.73
C GLU A 718 4.24 -15.52 -0.02
N LEU A 719 3.89 -14.42 0.64
CA LEU A 719 4.85 -13.70 1.50
C LEU A 719 4.94 -14.28 2.92
N GLY A 720 4.04 -15.19 3.29
CA GLY A 720 4.03 -15.82 4.61
C GLY A 720 3.70 -14.87 5.77
N ILE A 721 3.00 -13.76 5.50
CA ILE A 721 2.70 -12.75 6.53
C ILE A 721 1.44 -13.16 7.29
N ARG A 722 1.59 -13.61 8.53
CA ARG A 722 0.49 -14.06 9.39
C ARG A 722 -0.33 -12.89 9.94
N MET A 723 -1.53 -13.20 10.45
CA MET A 723 -2.25 -12.28 11.31
C MET A 723 -1.41 -12.01 12.57
N HIS A 724 -1.29 -10.75 12.96
CA HIS A 724 -0.60 -10.40 14.20
C HIS A 724 -1.46 -10.73 15.42
N GLY A 725 -0.80 -11.11 16.52
CA GLY A 725 -1.44 -11.27 17.83
C GLY A 725 -1.20 -12.61 18.49
N VAL A 726 -0.47 -13.53 17.86
CA VAL A 726 -0.18 -14.85 18.43
C VAL A 726 0.61 -14.76 19.75
N GLU A 727 1.52 -13.78 19.87
CA GLU A 727 2.28 -13.53 21.10
C GLU A 727 1.40 -12.98 22.23
N ASN A 728 0.42 -12.14 21.88
CA ASN A 728 -0.54 -11.60 22.83
C ASN A 728 -1.44 -12.70 23.42
N LEU A 729 -1.68 -13.79 22.67
CA LEU A 729 -2.46 -14.93 23.16
C LEU A 729 -1.78 -15.65 24.34
N VAL A 730 -0.45 -15.70 24.33
CA VAL A 730 0.39 -16.35 25.36
C VAL A 730 1.10 -15.34 26.26
N LEU A 731 0.64 -14.08 26.26
CA LEU A 731 1.19 -12.99 27.08
C LEU A 731 2.72 -12.88 27.04
N PHE A 732 3.31 -13.13 25.87
CA PHE A 732 4.76 -13.07 25.65
C PHE A 732 5.58 -14.03 26.55
N GLU A 733 5.06 -15.21 26.89
CA GLU A 733 5.78 -16.23 27.69
C GLU A 733 7.20 -16.53 27.18
N GLY A 734 7.42 -16.52 25.85
CA GLY A 734 8.73 -16.71 25.22
C GLY A 734 9.58 -15.44 25.06
N GLY A 735 9.10 -14.28 25.51
CA GLY A 735 9.65 -12.96 25.23
C GLY A 735 9.11 -12.32 23.95
N LEU A 736 9.44 -11.05 23.73
CA LEU A 736 9.05 -10.29 22.53
C LEU A 736 9.66 -10.90 21.26
N ASN A 737 8.86 -11.04 20.20
CA ASN A 737 9.27 -11.59 18.89
C ASN A 737 9.79 -13.03 18.94
N SER A 738 9.36 -13.80 19.95
CA SER A 738 9.71 -15.22 20.10
C SER A 738 8.82 -16.15 19.26
N GLN A 739 7.62 -15.71 18.85
CA GLN A 739 6.65 -16.50 18.10
C GLN A 739 6.40 -15.96 16.68
N GLY A 740 6.84 -14.74 16.37
CA GLY A 740 6.68 -14.16 15.04
C GLY A 740 7.50 -12.89 14.81
N PRO A 741 7.58 -12.42 13.55
CA PRO A 741 8.26 -11.18 13.21
C PRO A 741 7.49 -9.98 13.77
N THR A 742 8.22 -8.89 14.01
CA THR A 742 7.64 -7.59 14.31
C THR A 742 6.69 -7.12 13.20
N THR A 743 5.78 -6.22 13.54
CA THR A 743 4.93 -5.52 12.55
C THR A 743 5.78 -4.82 11.48
N GLY A 744 6.92 -4.22 11.88
CA GLY A 744 7.83 -3.55 10.96
C GLY A 744 8.51 -4.49 9.95
N GLU A 745 8.92 -5.68 10.37
CA GLU A 745 9.47 -6.71 9.47
C GLU A 745 8.43 -7.17 8.45
N SER A 746 7.18 -7.36 8.89
CA SER A 746 6.07 -7.73 7.98
C SER A 746 5.79 -6.64 6.95
N ILE A 747 5.75 -5.37 7.38
CA ILE A 747 5.62 -4.20 6.48
C ILE A 747 6.80 -4.14 5.49
N SER A 748 8.02 -4.41 5.97
CA SER A 748 9.23 -4.38 5.15
C SER A 748 9.21 -5.44 4.04
N LEU A 749 8.67 -6.63 4.31
CA LEU A 749 8.48 -7.67 3.29
C LEU A 749 7.55 -7.21 2.17
N ILE A 750 6.41 -6.61 2.52
CA ILE A 750 5.45 -6.06 1.53
C ILE A 750 6.13 -4.93 0.72
N TYR A 751 6.87 -4.06 1.39
CA TYR A 751 7.61 -2.97 0.73
C TYR A 751 8.64 -3.51 -0.28
N GLY A 752 9.36 -4.58 0.08
CA GLY A 752 10.35 -5.22 -0.80
C GLY A 752 9.75 -5.73 -2.12
N VAL A 753 8.51 -6.24 -2.08
CA VAL A 753 7.83 -6.81 -3.26
C VAL A 753 6.84 -5.86 -3.94
N ARG A 754 6.78 -4.59 -3.53
CA ARG A 754 5.75 -3.63 -3.99
C ARG A 754 5.62 -3.51 -5.52
N ASN A 755 6.73 -3.60 -6.25
CA ASN A 755 6.74 -3.52 -7.71
C ASN A 755 6.18 -4.80 -8.37
N PHE A 756 6.21 -5.94 -7.67
CA PHE A 756 5.64 -7.21 -8.12
C PHE A 756 4.14 -7.34 -7.78
N LEU A 757 3.67 -6.68 -6.73
CA LEU A 757 2.25 -6.65 -6.35
C LEU A 757 1.40 -6.21 -7.54
N VAL A 758 1.74 -5.09 -8.16
CA VAL A 758 0.94 -4.55 -9.26
C VAL A 758 1.01 -5.42 -10.52
N LYS A 759 2.18 -6.02 -10.81
CA LYS A 759 2.31 -7.00 -11.91
C LYS A 759 1.34 -8.18 -11.76
N ARG A 760 1.19 -8.68 -10.54
CA ARG A 760 0.25 -9.79 -10.26
C ARG A 760 -1.20 -9.35 -10.33
N ILE A 761 -1.52 -8.14 -9.89
CA ILE A 761 -2.89 -7.62 -9.90
C ILE A 761 -3.36 -7.31 -11.32
N HIS A 762 -2.47 -6.76 -12.16
CA HIS A 762 -2.82 -6.34 -13.51
C HIS A 762 -3.22 -7.49 -14.45
N VAL A 763 -2.61 -8.67 -14.33
CA VAL A 763 -2.95 -9.85 -15.16
C VAL A 763 -4.42 -10.29 -14.99
N LEU A 764 -5.16 -9.68 -14.06
CA LEU A 764 -6.42 -10.16 -13.51
C LEU A 764 -7.60 -9.20 -13.70
N THR A 765 -7.32 -7.95 -14.05
CA THR A 765 -8.31 -6.89 -14.37
C THR A 765 -8.28 -6.63 -15.86
#